data_AF-A0A511FS71-F1
#
_entry.id   AF-A0A511FS71-F1
#
_cell.length_a   1.000
_cell.length_b   1.000
_cell.length_c   1.000
_cell.angle_alpha   90.00
_cell.angle_beta   90.00
_cell.angle_gamma   90.00
#
_symmetry.space_group_name_H-M   'P 1'
#
loop_
_entity.id
_entity.type
_entity.pdbx_description
1 polymer ?
#
loop_
_entity_poly.entity_id
_entity_poly.type
_entity_poly.pdbx_seq_one_letter_code
_entity_poly.pdbx_strand_id
1 'polypeptide(L)'
;MTVVVSSGQTVTLDSENPYSQVIVENGGYALVEGGSYATEVDVQSGGRLGIYGSAGTVTLESGASADVDAAQSVIVQSAAMLEVPIQADIQNLQVSGGAQIKLSDAQYDASDDGTYVLDPAGLAKLEGLVESGVDSDYYGQTTYDGLLSELAGDTVTYGLAPSDEEGSQVLLTVDDGTPCFCRGTLIATERGEIAVEDLAIGDRVRTASGSLRSIRWIGHRSYSGPFIRGNRNVLPIVIRAGALGDGLPRRDLSVSPLHAMAVEGVLIPAVCLINGVSILQAERIDEVTYFHIELETHDVLLAEGAPSESFVDDDSRNMFHNAAEFRRLYPDAVLLPAVYCAPRIEEGPVLEAIRTRLNAEAGIAPVPTSARSIEGYLDEVTRTVIRGWARNLHSPEPVRLSLFDNGIAIAEIVADCPRPDVGPDCGFCFVVPGGFTPHMRHVIEIAQADDPGMSRNFLGHTPWILDQQAAGERLITQSAVPASSATMRGYIDRASRDRICGWISDPARPGESVAIQVVVNGTIAERSVANGRRPDVADAGAGPERCGFDLLFVPPLSPLTRQIIEVRNERTGALLGQPVIVEAADQFDPDFEEAVRRATSSVQDAKGYDRVLSFLAAQMERLKQSHADHQSGRIRNTTQRERSRRGLVLPARRALRALVVDARMPDARRDAGSCAILSHMFALQTLGYDVSFVAADEMGSASAQVMDDIDVCALPFYNSVEDLLRRQAQSFDLVYLHRQDIATRYLPLVRQYQSKARVIYAVADLHHMRIARQAAVEERPELMAKARQVRDAEYAAARQADVVLTHSTVEAAILRRDVPGVEVHVVPWAVVVRKQVPSFEKRSGVLFLGNFSHAPNTDAAIWLTEEIMPLVRRQRPDIGCVIAGADMPERVRRLAAPGVEAVGHVRDCGALFDKVRLNIAPLRFGAGIKGKVLDSLAAGVPCVTTHVATEGMELPAALADATGDTAEALAALIVSLHDDSTTHARMDHAGRRFIRERHDRAVVAETLGSAFGNHIENRQAG
;
A
#
# COMPACT_ATOMS: atom_id res chain seq x y z
N MET A 1 -1.46 25.69 -50.97
CA MET A 1 -0.12 25.19 -51.35
C MET A 1 0.09 23.83 -50.70
N THR A 2 0.66 22.86 -51.42
CA THR A 2 0.93 21.51 -50.87
C THR A 2 2.37 21.42 -50.40
N VAL A 3 2.58 20.91 -49.18
CA VAL A 3 3.91 20.74 -48.58
C VAL A 3 4.08 19.28 -48.19
N VAL A 4 5.22 18.68 -48.56
CA VAL A 4 5.58 17.31 -48.16
C VAL A 4 6.87 17.38 -47.35
N VAL A 5 6.85 16.81 -46.15
CA VAL A 5 7.96 16.80 -45.20
C VAL A 5 8.39 15.35 -44.97
N SER A 6 9.58 15.00 -45.44
CA SER A 6 10.11 13.64 -45.37
C SER A 6 11.25 13.51 -44.33
N SER A 7 11.82 12.31 -44.20
CA SER A 7 12.82 11.95 -43.20
C SER A 7 13.97 12.97 -43.05
N GLY A 8 14.21 13.42 -41.82
CA GLY A 8 15.29 14.35 -41.48
C GLY A 8 15.00 15.82 -41.78
N GLN A 9 13.80 16.15 -42.28
CA GLN A 9 13.37 17.52 -42.52
C GLN A 9 12.53 18.04 -41.34
N THR A 10 12.75 19.31 -41.00
CA THR A 10 11.90 20.09 -40.11
C THR A 10 11.42 21.30 -40.89
N VAL A 11 10.10 21.46 -41.02
CA VAL A 11 9.49 22.54 -41.77
C VAL A 11 8.51 23.29 -40.88
N THR A 12 8.77 24.58 -40.67
CA THR A 12 7.84 25.50 -40.02
C THR A 12 6.99 26.19 -41.09
N LEU A 13 5.68 26.22 -40.87
CA LEU A 13 4.67 26.80 -41.76
C LEU A 13 4.17 28.12 -41.14
N ASP A 14 4.74 29.24 -41.58
CA ASP A 14 4.60 30.58 -40.97
C ASP A 14 3.84 31.61 -41.85
N SER A 15 3.14 31.17 -42.91
CA SER A 15 2.55 32.11 -43.89
C SER A 15 1.10 32.52 -43.59
N GLU A 16 0.77 33.80 -43.82
CA GLU A 16 -0.62 34.35 -43.79
C GLU A 16 -1.59 33.70 -44.81
N ASN A 17 -1.13 32.80 -45.69
CA ASN A 17 -1.95 32.10 -46.67
C ASN A 17 -2.20 30.64 -46.27
N PRO A 18 -3.43 30.10 -46.44
CA PRO A 18 -3.74 28.74 -46.02
C PRO A 18 -3.03 27.68 -46.87
N TYR A 19 -2.48 26.66 -46.20
CA TYR A 19 -1.92 25.47 -46.84
C TYR A 19 -3.06 24.52 -47.18
N SER A 20 -3.09 24.06 -48.43
CA SER A 20 -4.19 23.22 -48.91
C SER A 20 -4.02 21.78 -48.46
N GLN A 21 -2.77 21.31 -48.36
CA GLN A 21 -2.44 19.96 -47.89
C GLN A 21 -1.02 19.94 -47.32
N VAL A 22 -0.83 19.31 -46.17
CA VAL A 22 0.47 19.08 -45.54
C VAL A 22 0.63 17.59 -45.31
N ILE A 23 1.66 16.97 -45.89
CA ILE A 23 1.94 15.54 -45.72
C ILE A 23 3.26 15.40 -44.98
N VAL A 24 3.24 14.71 -43.84
CA VAL A 24 4.42 14.45 -43.02
C VAL A 24 4.66 12.95 -42.96
N GLU A 25 5.82 12.50 -43.42
CA GLU A 25 6.11 11.08 -43.55
C GLU A 25 7.55 10.71 -43.21
N ASN A 26 7.78 9.42 -42.96
CA ASN A 26 9.11 8.83 -42.77
C ASN A 26 9.94 9.49 -41.66
N GLY A 27 9.30 9.95 -40.57
CA GLY A 27 9.95 10.63 -39.45
C GLY A 27 10.27 12.12 -39.66
N GLY A 28 9.69 12.76 -40.68
CA GLY A 28 9.73 14.23 -40.83
C GLY A 28 8.97 14.94 -39.70
N TYR A 29 9.26 16.23 -39.48
CA TYR A 29 8.55 17.08 -38.50
C TYR A 29 8.02 18.35 -39.14
N ALA A 30 6.72 18.59 -39.02
CA ALA A 30 6.11 19.85 -39.45
C ALA A 30 5.55 20.63 -38.25
N LEU A 31 5.68 21.95 -38.29
CA LEU A 31 5.12 22.86 -37.30
C LEU A 31 4.22 23.90 -37.97
N VAL A 32 2.96 23.97 -37.56
CA VAL A 32 2.02 25.03 -37.94
C VAL A 32 2.01 26.07 -36.81
N GLU A 33 2.61 27.23 -37.04
CA GLU A 33 2.69 28.29 -36.03
C GLU A 33 1.37 29.07 -35.86
N GLY A 34 1.25 29.77 -34.73
CA GLY A 34 0.10 30.61 -34.41
C GLY A 34 -0.16 31.67 -35.50
N GLY A 35 -1.38 31.67 -36.05
CA GLY A 35 -1.79 32.54 -37.17
C GLY A 35 -1.82 31.87 -38.55
N SER A 36 -1.24 30.66 -38.68
CA SER A 36 -1.29 29.86 -39.90
C SER A 36 -2.48 28.88 -39.89
N TYR A 37 -3.00 28.56 -41.08
CA TYR A 37 -4.09 27.58 -41.26
C TYR A 37 -3.71 26.50 -42.28
N ALA A 38 -3.90 25.22 -41.92
CA ALA A 38 -3.73 24.09 -42.83
C ALA A 38 -5.04 23.32 -43.02
N THR A 39 -5.54 23.19 -44.26
CA THR A 39 -6.85 22.60 -44.54
C THR A 39 -6.87 21.08 -44.35
N GLU A 40 -5.88 20.37 -44.87
CA GLU A 40 -5.72 18.92 -44.71
C GLU A 40 -4.28 18.61 -44.28
N VAL A 41 -4.12 17.81 -43.24
CA VAL A 41 -2.81 17.41 -42.71
C VAL A 41 -2.77 15.91 -42.52
N ASP A 42 -1.94 15.21 -43.27
CA ASP A 42 -1.77 13.76 -43.16
C ASP A 42 -0.38 13.44 -42.61
N VAL A 43 -0.34 12.77 -41.46
CA VAL A 43 0.89 12.37 -40.77
C VAL A 43 0.96 10.85 -40.74
N GLN A 44 2.00 10.29 -41.35
CA GLN A 44 2.15 8.85 -41.52
C GLN A 44 3.60 8.40 -41.28
N SER A 45 3.81 7.09 -41.18
CA SER A 45 5.14 6.44 -41.14
C SER A 45 6.10 7.07 -40.12
N GLY A 46 5.62 7.28 -38.88
CA GLY A 46 6.41 7.87 -37.78
C GLY A 46 6.65 9.38 -37.86
N GLY A 47 5.95 10.10 -38.77
CA GLY A 47 5.98 11.55 -38.87
C GLY A 47 5.49 12.26 -37.61
N ARG A 48 5.94 13.49 -37.40
CA ARG A 48 5.58 14.31 -36.24
C ARG A 48 4.97 15.64 -36.65
N LEU A 49 3.94 16.09 -35.95
CA LEU A 49 3.25 17.34 -36.22
C LEU A 49 3.06 18.14 -34.93
N GLY A 50 3.30 19.45 -34.97
CA GLY A 50 2.84 20.38 -33.95
C GLY A 50 1.94 21.44 -34.58
N ILE A 51 0.73 21.63 -34.07
CA ILE A 51 -0.18 22.69 -34.48
C ILE A 51 -0.36 23.62 -33.28
N TYR A 52 0.30 24.78 -33.33
CA TYR A 52 0.04 25.92 -32.44
C TYR A 52 -0.87 26.98 -33.10
N GLY A 53 -1.27 26.74 -34.35
CA GLY A 53 -2.25 27.52 -35.11
C GLY A 53 -3.60 26.83 -35.17
N SER A 54 -4.22 26.76 -36.37
CA SER A 54 -5.45 25.97 -36.56
C SER A 54 -5.40 25.10 -37.82
N ALA A 55 -6.10 23.97 -37.80
CA ALA A 55 -6.21 23.07 -38.95
C ALA A 55 -7.66 22.72 -39.30
N GLY A 56 -7.89 22.29 -40.53
CA GLY A 56 -9.14 21.67 -40.96
C GLY A 56 -9.20 20.23 -40.48
N THR A 57 -8.75 19.29 -41.32
CA THR A 57 -8.70 17.86 -41.02
C THR A 57 -7.27 17.41 -40.78
N VAL A 58 -7.01 16.75 -39.66
CA VAL A 58 -5.72 16.13 -39.33
C VAL A 58 -5.88 14.61 -39.25
N THR A 59 -5.16 13.86 -40.07
CA THR A 59 -5.14 12.40 -40.08
C THR A 59 -3.80 11.90 -39.58
N LEU A 60 -3.80 11.04 -38.55
CA LEU A 60 -2.60 10.42 -37.99
C LEU A 60 -2.67 8.90 -38.17
N GLU A 61 -1.64 8.32 -38.77
CA GLU A 61 -1.56 6.88 -38.97
C GLU A 61 -0.13 6.34 -38.92
N SER A 62 0.02 5.01 -38.91
CA SER A 62 1.30 4.31 -39.04
C SER A 62 2.39 4.81 -38.06
N GLY A 63 2.04 4.94 -36.78
CA GLY A 63 2.96 5.37 -35.71
C GLY A 63 3.29 6.86 -35.69
N ALA A 64 2.53 7.69 -36.39
CA ALA A 64 2.62 9.15 -36.34
C ALA A 64 2.34 9.72 -34.94
N SER A 65 2.89 10.90 -34.63
CA SER A 65 2.54 11.64 -33.41
C SER A 65 2.19 13.10 -33.70
N ALA A 66 1.12 13.62 -33.10
CA ALA A 66 0.82 15.04 -33.20
C ALA A 66 0.46 15.69 -31.86
N ASP A 67 0.82 16.96 -31.74
CA ASP A 67 0.35 17.91 -30.72
C ASP A 67 -0.55 18.93 -31.44
N VAL A 68 -1.80 19.08 -31.01
CA VAL A 68 -2.82 19.84 -31.75
C VAL A 68 -3.60 20.79 -30.84
N ASP A 69 -3.32 22.09 -30.97
CA ASP A 69 -4.03 23.14 -30.25
C ASP A 69 -5.41 23.44 -30.85
N ALA A 70 -5.59 23.41 -32.17
CA ALA A 70 -6.91 23.63 -32.77
C ALA A 70 -7.10 22.92 -34.11
N ALA A 71 -8.22 22.20 -34.27
CA ALA A 71 -8.59 21.53 -35.51
C ALA A 71 -10.11 21.34 -35.67
N GLN A 72 -10.62 21.41 -36.91
CA GLN A 72 -12.03 21.07 -37.18
C GLN A 72 -12.29 19.57 -37.07
N SER A 73 -11.34 18.73 -37.47
CA SER A 73 -11.44 17.29 -37.36
C SER A 73 -10.07 16.64 -37.17
N VAL A 74 -9.98 15.68 -36.26
CA VAL A 74 -8.77 14.88 -36.04
C VAL A 74 -9.14 13.40 -36.11
N ILE A 75 -8.40 12.62 -36.88
CA ILE A 75 -8.62 11.19 -37.10
C ILE A 75 -7.33 10.47 -36.73
N VAL A 76 -7.34 9.61 -35.71
CA VAL A 76 -6.17 8.89 -35.20
C VAL A 76 -6.33 7.39 -35.41
N GLN A 77 -5.39 6.78 -36.12
CA GLN A 77 -5.44 5.37 -36.52
C GLN A 77 -4.09 4.66 -36.39
N SER A 78 -4.09 3.33 -36.51
CA SER A 78 -2.89 2.51 -36.76
C SER A 78 -1.68 2.80 -35.83
N ALA A 79 -1.91 2.72 -34.52
CA ALA A 79 -0.90 2.97 -33.46
C ALA A 79 -0.28 4.37 -33.43
N ALA A 80 -0.95 5.38 -34.00
CA ALA A 80 -0.55 6.78 -33.87
C ALA A 80 -0.89 7.36 -32.48
N MET A 81 -0.18 8.42 -32.09
CA MET A 81 -0.33 9.11 -30.80
C MET A 81 -0.81 10.56 -31.01
N LEU A 82 -1.91 10.95 -30.36
CA LEU A 82 -2.35 12.33 -30.28
C LEU A 82 -2.13 12.85 -28.87
N GLU A 83 -1.40 13.95 -28.73
CA GLU A 83 -1.33 14.73 -27.51
C GLU A 83 -2.31 15.91 -27.62
N VAL A 84 -3.18 16.06 -26.62
CA VAL A 84 -4.18 17.12 -26.57
C VAL A 84 -3.89 17.97 -25.33
N PRO A 85 -3.39 19.20 -25.50
CA PRO A 85 -3.17 20.11 -24.37
C PRO A 85 -4.50 20.61 -23.80
N ILE A 86 -4.52 20.96 -22.50
CA ILE A 86 -5.66 21.69 -21.94
C ILE A 86 -5.70 23.07 -22.60
N GLN A 87 -6.85 23.40 -23.21
CA GLN A 87 -7.16 24.52 -24.13
C GLN A 87 -7.22 24.17 -25.62
N ALA A 88 -7.06 22.89 -26.00
CA ALA A 88 -7.23 22.50 -27.40
C ALA A 88 -8.68 22.65 -27.91
N ASP A 89 -8.88 23.30 -29.05
CA ASP A 89 -10.16 23.46 -29.76
C ASP A 89 -10.28 22.45 -30.90
N ILE A 90 -10.69 21.22 -30.56
CA ILE A 90 -10.92 20.14 -31.53
C ILE A 90 -12.42 19.88 -31.67
N GLN A 91 -12.99 20.19 -32.83
CA GLN A 91 -14.44 20.08 -33.04
C GLN A 91 -14.91 18.64 -33.27
N ASN A 92 -14.10 17.81 -33.94
CA ASN A 92 -14.41 16.41 -34.20
C ASN A 92 -13.17 15.54 -33.97
N LEU A 93 -13.26 14.50 -33.14
CA LEU A 93 -12.15 13.57 -32.89
C LEU A 93 -12.61 12.12 -33.12
N GLN A 94 -11.94 11.40 -34.02
CA GLN A 94 -12.17 10.00 -34.32
C GLN A 94 -10.93 9.17 -34.03
N VAL A 95 -11.07 8.06 -33.28
CA VAL A 95 -9.95 7.19 -32.92
C VAL A 95 -10.26 5.73 -33.22
N SER A 96 -9.34 5.03 -33.88
CA SER A 96 -9.47 3.60 -34.21
C SER A 96 -8.12 2.89 -34.32
N GLY A 97 -8.10 1.56 -34.40
CA GLY A 97 -6.89 0.80 -34.78
C GLY A 97 -5.67 0.94 -33.86
N GLY A 98 -5.83 0.81 -32.53
CA GLY A 98 -4.71 0.79 -31.58
C GLY A 98 -4.02 2.14 -31.33
N ALA A 99 -4.65 3.24 -31.75
CA ALA A 99 -4.20 4.60 -31.50
C ALA A 99 -4.24 5.00 -30.00
N GLN A 100 -3.37 5.93 -29.61
CA GLN A 100 -3.22 6.42 -28.23
C GLN A 100 -3.54 7.92 -28.16
N ILE A 101 -4.29 8.33 -27.13
CA ILE A 101 -4.51 9.75 -26.81
C ILE A 101 -3.89 10.04 -25.45
N LYS A 102 -3.14 11.13 -25.36
CA LYS A 102 -2.55 11.65 -24.14
C LYS A 102 -3.15 13.02 -23.84
N LEU A 103 -3.72 13.17 -22.65
CA LEU A 103 -4.23 14.45 -22.13
C LEU A 103 -3.19 15.02 -21.16
N SER A 104 -2.79 16.27 -21.32
CA SER A 104 -1.67 16.87 -20.57
C SER A 104 -2.13 18.01 -19.66
N ASP A 105 -1.72 17.98 -18.38
CA ASP A 105 -1.76 19.04 -17.34
C ASP A 105 -3.10 19.56 -16.79
N ALA A 106 -3.76 18.81 -15.88
CA ALA A 106 -4.90 19.33 -15.11
C ALA A 106 -4.47 19.97 -13.76
N GLN A 107 -4.63 21.29 -13.64
CA GLN A 107 -4.87 21.98 -12.35
C GLN A 107 -6.35 22.37 -12.26
N TYR A 108 -6.99 22.10 -11.12
CA TYR A 108 -8.41 22.40 -10.90
C TYR A 108 -8.57 23.44 -9.79
N ASP A 109 -9.37 24.48 -10.07
CA ASP A 109 -10.00 25.36 -9.10
C ASP A 109 -11.51 25.37 -9.35
N ALA A 110 -12.29 25.33 -8.28
CA ALA A 110 -13.71 24.98 -8.30
C ALA A 110 -14.59 26.24 -8.24
N SER A 111 -15.03 26.73 -9.40
CA SER A 111 -16.22 27.58 -9.47
C SER A 111 -16.80 27.61 -10.89
N ASP A 112 -17.66 26.64 -11.19
CA ASP A 112 -18.97 26.83 -11.86
C ASP A 112 -19.51 25.48 -12.39
N ASP A 113 -20.83 25.32 -12.28
CA ASP A 113 -21.61 24.15 -12.71
C ASP A 113 -21.49 23.92 -14.23
N GLY A 114 -20.70 22.91 -14.63
CA GLY A 114 -20.64 22.40 -16.00
C GLY A 114 -21.24 21.00 -16.11
N THR A 115 -22.23 20.81 -16.98
CA THR A 115 -22.81 19.50 -17.32
C THR A 115 -22.06 18.88 -18.50
N TYR A 116 -21.60 17.63 -18.39
CA TYR A 116 -21.00 16.89 -19.51
C TYR A 116 -22.03 15.95 -20.14
N VAL A 117 -22.26 16.06 -21.45
CA VAL A 117 -23.11 15.15 -22.23
C VAL A 117 -22.29 14.53 -23.35
N LEU A 118 -22.17 13.21 -23.34
CA LEU A 118 -21.69 12.43 -24.49
C LEU A 118 -22.90 11.77 -25.14
N ASP A 119 -23.21 12.16 -26.38
CA ASP A 119 -24.35 11.66 -27.16
C ASP A 119 -23.94 10.39 -27.98
N PRO A 120 -24.85 9.44 -28.30
CA PRO A 120 -24.54 8.12 -28.88
C PRO A 120 -23.97 8.08 -30.30
N ALA A 121 -23.46 9.20 -30.85
CA ALA A 121 -22.97 9.27 -32.22
C ALA A 121 -21.47 9.57 -32.36
N GLY A 122 -20.69 9.59 -31.27
CA GLY A 122 -19.23 9.80 -31.35
C GLY A 122 -18.83 11.25 -31.67
N LEU A 123 -19.48 12.22 -31.03
CA LEU A 123 -19.10 13.63 -31.04
C LEU A 123 -18.73 14.06 -29.61
N ALA A 124 -17.47 14.47 -29.41
CA ALA A 124 -17.08 15.23 -28.24
C ALA A 124 -17.24 16.72 -28.57
N LYS A 125 -18.08 17.45 -27.82
CA LYS A 125 -18.19 18.91 -27.93
C LYS A 125 -17.55 19.52 -26.68
N LEU A 126 -16.37 20.13 -26.84
CA LEU A 126 -15.79 21.01 -25.82
C LEU A 126 -16.33 22.42 -26.07
N GLU A 127 -17.09 22.99 -25.13
CA GLU A 127 -17.48 24.41 -25.17
C GLU A 127 -17.16 25.09 -23.83
N GLY A 128 -16.28 26.09 -23.88
CA GLY A 128 -16.27 27.25 -22.99
C GLY A 128 -15.36 27.21 -21.77
N LEU A 129 -14.14 27.73 -21.90
CA LEU A 129 -13.41 28.42 -20.81
C LEU A 129 -12.56 29.54 -21.45
N VAL A 130 -13.00 30.79 -21.25
CA VAL A 130 -12.29 32.00 -21.70
C VAL A 130 -11.29 32.39 -20.61
N GLU A 131 -10.06 32.62 -21.05
CA GLU A 131 -8.87 32.98 -20.28
C GLU A 131 -8.86 34.45 -19.83
N SER A 132 -8.22 34.76 -18.68
CA SER A 132 -7.16 35.79 -18.64
C SER A 132 -6.46 35.87 -17.27
N GLY A 133 -5.12 35.77 -17.26
CA GLY A 133 -4.31 36.74 -16.50
C GLY A 133 -3.20 36.28 -15.51
N VAL A 134 -2.09 35.70 -16.00
CA VAL A 134 -0.63 35.97 -15.70
C VAL A 134 -0.19 36.22 -14.22
N ASP A 135 0.84 35.60 -13.62
CA ASP A 135 2.26 35.57 -14.01
C ASP A 135 3.09 34.49 -13.24
N SER A 136 4.16 34.00 -13.86
CA SER A 136 4.97 32.82 -13.51
C SER A 136 5.96 33.00 -12.34
N ASP A 137 6.19 31.94 -11.56
CA ASP A 137 7.52 31.31 -11.38
C ASP A 137 7.50 30.11 -10.39
N TYR A 138 8.15 29.02 -10.84
CA TYR A 138 8.69 27.86 -10.10
C TYR A 138 8.06 26.46 -10.33
N TYR A 139 8.95 25.55 -10.77
CA TYR A 139 8.76 24.17 -11.24
C TYR A 139 8.31 23.17 -10.17
N GLY A 140 7.42 22.27 -10.58
CA GLY A 140 7.12 21.00 -9.91
C GLY A 140 6.30 20.09 -10.84
N GLN A 141 6.98 19.33 -11.71
CA GLN A 141 6.34 18.32 -12.56
C GLN A 141 5.73 17.21 -11.69
N THR A 142 4.42 16.98 -11.84
CA THR A 142 3.74 15.80 -11.30
C THR A 142 3.34 14.90 -12.46
N THR A 143 4.06 13.79 -12.64
CA THR A 143 3.75 12.78 -13.65
C THR A 143 2.67 11.84 -13.10
N TYR A 144 1.55 11.70 -13.80
CA TYR A 144 0.55 10.66 -13.54
C TYR A 144 0.72 9.53 -14.56
N ASP A 145 1.10 8.33 -14.09
CA ASP A 145 0.99 7.09 -14.86
C ASP A 145 -0.29 6.36 -14.45
N GLY A 146 -1.34 6.55 -15.23
CA GLY A 146 -2.58 5.77 -15.17
C GLY A 146 -2.63 4.81 -16.35
N LEU A 147 -2.58 3.51 -16.08
CA LEU A 147 -2.75 2.47 -17.10
C LEU A 147 -4.23 2.42 -17.52
N LEU A 148 -4.58 3.01 -18.67
CA LEU A 148 -5.83 2.72 -19.36
C LEU A 148 -5.71 1.36 -20.04
N SER A 149 -6.32 0.32 -19.46
CA SER A 149 -6.54 -0.94 -20.18
C SER A 149 -7.84 -0.86 -20.98
N GLU A 150 -7.77 -1.31 -22.24
CA GLU A 150 -8.82 -1.38 -23.27
C GLU A 150 -10.26 -1.52 -22.74
N LEU A 151 -11.13 -0.58 -23.14
CA LEU A 151 -12.58 -0.67 -22.98
C LEU A 151 -13.23 -0.75 -24.37
N ALA A 152 -13.79 -1.90 -24.68
CA ALA A 152 -14.70 -2.08 -25.81
C ALA A 152 -16.15 -2.04 -25.30
N GLY A 153 -16.85 -0.95 -25.64
CA GLY A 153 -18.31 -0.89 -25.84
C GLY A 153 -19.27 -0.86 -24.63
N ASP A 154 -20.02 0.25 -24.60
CA ASP A 154 -21.43 0.45 -24.17
C ASP A 154 -21.66 1.11 -22.78
N THR A 155 -21.68 2.44 -22.82
CA THR A 155 -22.16 3.45 -21.85
C THR A 155 -21.86 3.23 -20.35
N VAL A 156 -20.94 4.03 -19.81
CA VAL A 156 -20.79 4.24 -18.35
C VAL A 156 -21.45 5.57 -17.99
N THR A 157 -22.44 5.53 -17.10
CA THR A 157 -23.02 6.76 -16.52
C THR A 157 -22.26 7.10 -15.24
N TYR A 158 -21.53 8.21 -15.22
CA TYR A 158 -21.06 8.81 -13.96
C TYR A 158 -22.11 9.83 -13.51
N GLY A 159 -22.90 9.47 -12.50
CA GLY A 159 -23.73 10.43 -11.79
C GLY A 159 -22.87 11.18 -10.79
N LEU A 160 -22.37 12.36 -11.16
CA LEU A 160 -21.96 13.36 -10.18
C LEU A 160 -23.20 14.16 -9.80
N ALA A 161 -23.85 13.77 -8.70
CA ALA A 161 -24.77 14.68 -8.04
C ALA A 161 -23.92 15.70 -7.25
N PRO A 162 -24.22 17.01 -7.32
CA PRO A 162 -23.68 17.94 -6.33
C PRO A 162 -24.27 17.51 -4.97
N SER A 163 -23.42 17.07 -4.08
CA SER A 163 -23.76 16.86 -2.68
C SER A 163 -23.04 17.91 -1.85
N ASP A 164 -23.80 18.68 -1.09
CA ASP A 164 -23.33 19.76 -0.20
C ASP A 164 -22.45 19.27 0.97
N GLU A 165 -21.85 18.08 0.91
CA GLU A 165 -20.93 17.57 1.93
C GLU A 165 -19.71 16.89 1.32
N GLU A 166 -18.55 17.20 1.89
CA GLU A 166 -17.21 16.79 1.49
C GLU A 166 -17.07 15.27 1.33
N GLY A 167 -16.55 14.86 0.17
CA GLY A 167 -15.77 13.65 0.00
C GLY A 167 -16.57 12.36 -0.15
N SER A 168 -16.81 11.94 -1.39
CA SER A 168 -17.06 10.53 -1.70
C SER A 168 -16.29 10.14 -2.96
N GLN A 169 -15.16 9.46 -2.76
CA GLN A 169 -14.55 8.61 -3.78
C GLN A 169 -15.44 7.40 -3.98
N VAL A 170 -15.79 7.10 -5.23
CA VAL A 170 -16.32 5.78 -5.60
C VAL A 170 -15.15 4.79 -5.54
N LEU A 171 -15.06 4.05 -4.44
CA LEU A 171 -14.11 2.96 -4.24
C LEU A 171 -14.66 1.69 -4.92
N LEU A 172 -14.10 1.28 -6.05
CA LEU A 172 -14.34 -0.06 -6.60
C LEU A 172 -13.37 -1.05 -5.95
N THR A 173 -13.75 -1.56 -4.77
CA THR A 173 -13.08 -2.71 -4.14
C THR A 173 -13.54 -3.99 -4.84
N VAL A 174 -12.60 -4.73 -5.44
CA VAL A 174 -12.84 -6.13 -5.81
C VAL A 174 -12.59 -6.97 -4.56
N ASP A 175 -13.56 -6.96 -3.64
CA ASP A 175 -13.59 -7.82 -2.44
C ASP A 175 -14.29 -9.15 -2.74
N ASP A 176 -13.87 -10.21 -2.04
CA ASP A 176 -14.46 -11.55 -2.09
C ASP A 176 -16.00 -11.51 -1.95
N GLY A 177 -16.70 -11.90 -3.01
CA GLY A 177 -18.09 -11.54 -3.27
C GLY A 177 -19.07 -11.84 -2.12
N THR A 178 -20.01 -10.94 -1.82
CA THR A 178 -20.95 -11.11 -0.70
C THR A 178 -22.32 -11.66 -1.13
N PRO A 179 -23.06 -12.32 -0.20
CA PRO A 179 -24.46 -12.73 -0.36
C PRO A 179 -25.37 -11.64 -0.97
N CYS A 180 -26.07 -11.95 -2.06
CA CYS A 180 -27.10 -11.08 -2.65
C CYS A 180 -28.11 -11.89 -3.48
N PHE A 181 -29.34 -11.39 -3.60
CA PHE A 181 -30.37 -11.79 -4.55
C PHE A 181 -30.23 -11.04 -5.87
N CYS A 182 -30.49 -11.67 -7.01
CA CYS A 182 -30.61 -10.95 -8.27
C CYS A 182 -31.92 -10.17 -8.35
N ARG A 183 -31.93 -9.10 -9.14
CA ARG A 183 -33.13 -8.38 -9.55
C ARG A 183 -34.25 -9.33 -10.01
N GLY A 184 -35.49 -9.04 -9.65
CA GLY A 184 -36.67 -9.82 -10.00
C GLY A 184 -36.98 -10.98 -9.04
N THR A 185 -36.11 -11.23 -8.05
CA THR A 185 -36.35 -12.26 -7.02
C THR A 185 -37.56 -11.88 -6.17
N LEU A 186 -38.58 -12.74 -6.12
CA LEU A 186 -39.77 -12.54 -5.31
C LEU A 186 -39.54 -12.94 -3.85
N ILE A 187 -39.77 -12.01 -2.92
CA ILE A 187 -39.64 -12.21 -1.49
C ILE A 187 -41.03 -12.30 -0.85
N ALA A 188 -41.25 -13.28 0.02
CA ALA A 188 -42.52 -13.42 0.72
C ALA A 188 -42.70 -12.30 1.76
N THR A 189 -43.80 -11.57 1.68
CA THR A 189 -44.16 -10.49 2.61
C THR A 189 -45.55 -10.71 3.22
N GLU A 190 -45.93 -9.84 4.17
CA GLU A 190 -47.30 -9.77 4.68
C GLU A 190 -48.34 -9.50 3.57
N ARG A 191 -47.95 -8.80 2.50
CA ARG A 191 -48.81 -8.38 1.40
C ARG A 191 -48.79 -9.34 0.19
N GLY A 192 -48.12 -10.48 0.32
CA GLY A 192 -47.86 -11.40 -0.79
C GLY A 192 -46.40 -11.34 -1.24
N GLU A 193 -46.12 -11.85 -2.43
CA GLU A 193 -44.77 -11.91 -2.98
C GLU A 193 -44.44 -10.62 -3.73
N ILE A 194 -43.34 -9.98 -3.35
CA ILE A 194 -42.91 -8.68 -3.89
C ILE A 194 -41.48 -8.85 -4.42
N ALA A 195 -41.19 -8.29 -5.59
CA ALA A 195 -39.84 -8.31 -6.15
C ALA A 195 -38.87 -7.54 -5.25
N VAL A 196 -37.64 -8.04 -5.12
CA VAL A 196 -36.65 -7.50 -4.19
C VAL A 196 -36.33 -6.02 -4.43
N GLU A 197 -36.38 -5.56 -5.69
CA GLU A 197 -36.18 -4.15 -6.05
C GLU A 197 -37.36 -3.23 -5.68
N ASP A 198 -38.55 -3.78 -5.44
CA ASP A 198 -39.77 -3.03 -5.11
C ASP A 198 -40.05 -2.99 -3.60
N LEU A 199 -39.22 -3.64 -2.79
CA LEU A 199 -39.30 -3.61 -1.33
C LEU A 199 -38.75 -2.29 -0.78
N ALA A 200 -39.36 -1.81 0.30
CA ALA A 200 -38.90 -0.62 1.02
C ALA A 200 -38.53 -0.91 2.48
N ILE A 201 -37.71 -0.03 3.06
CA ILE A 201 -37.45 -0.06 4.51
C ILE A 201 -38.77 0.05 5.28
N GLY A 202 -38.94 -0.81 6.28
CA GLY A 202 -40.16 -0.93 7.07
C GLY A 202 -41.18 -1.95 6.53
N ASP A 203 -41.03 -2.45 5.29
CA ASP A 203 -41.84 -3.56 4.82
C ASP A 203 -41.64 -4.81 5.68
N ARG A 204 -42.71 -5.61 5.86
CA ARG A 204 -42.68 -6.80 6.72
C ARG A 204 -42.56 -8.06 5.88
N VAL A 205 -41.39 -8.70 5.95
CA VAL A 205 -41.11 -9.97 5.28
C VAL A 205 -41.49 -11.15 6.15
N ARG A 206 -41.90 -12.25 5.52
CA ARG A 206 -42.22 -13.51 6.18
C ARG A 206 -40.97 -14.38 6.24
N THR A 207 -40.59 -14.80 7.45
CA THR A 207 -39.45 -15.68 7.68
C THR A 207 -39.86 -17.15 7.61
N ALA A 208 -38.88 -18.05 7.45
CA ALA A 208 -39.11 -19.50 7.40
C ALA A 208 -39.73 -20.06 8.69
N SER A 209 -39.54 -19.38 9.83
CA SER A 209 -40.21 -19.72 11.09
C SER A 209 -41.68 -19.29 11.15
N GLY A 210 -42.19 -18.61 10.12
CA GLY A 210 -43.56 -18.09 10.03
C GLY A 210 -43.74 -16.71 10.66
N SER A 211 -42.68 -16.12 11.22
CA SER A 211 -42.71 -14.78 11.83
C SER A 211 -42.70 -13.68 10.76
N LEU A 212 -43.25 -12.51 11.09
CA LEU A 212 -43.13 -11.31 10.26
C LEU A 212 -42.06 -10.39 10.86
N ARG A 213 -41.05 -10.06 10.07
CA ARG A 213 -39.92 -9.19 10.45
C ARG A 213 -39.88 -7.95 9.56
N SER A 214 -39.59 -6.80 10.16
CA SER A 214 -39.48 -5.53 9.46
C SER A 214 -38.11 -5.40 8.81
N ILE A 215 -38.08 -4.93 7.57
CA ILE A 215 -36.85 -4.60 6.86
C ILE A 215 -36.23 -3.37 7.49
N ARG A 216 -34.98 -3.50 7.94
CA ARG A 216 -34.17 -2.41 8.51
C ARG A 216 -33.44 -1.64 7.41
N TRP A 217 -32.92 -2.35 6.41
CA TRP A 217 -32.15 -1.76 5.32
C TRP A 217 -32.09 -2.72 4.12
N ILE A 218 -31.90 -2.18 2.90
CA ILE A 218 -31.74 -2.96 1.68
C ILE A 218 -30.48 -2.47 0.97
N GLY A 219 -29.46 -3.32 0.89
CA GLY A 219 -28.24 -3.02 0.15
C GLY A 219 -28.38 -3.37 -1.32
N HIS A 220 -27.85 -2.55 -2.22
CA HIS A 220 -27.83 -2.85 -3.65
C HIS A 220 -26.47 -2.56 -4.32
N ARG A 221 -26.13 -3.33 -5.36
CA ARG A 221 -24.93 -3.15 -6.19
C ARG A 221 -25.15 -3.71 -7.61
N SER A 222 -24.41 -3.21 -8.59
CA SER A 222 -24.61 -3.58 -9.99
C SER A 222 -23.27 -3.77 -10.71
N TYR A 223 -23.21 -4.71 -11.64
CA TYR A 223 -22.04 -5.02 -12.45
C TYR A 223 -22.40 -5.09 -13.93
N SER A 224 -21.56 -4.48 -14.79
CA SER A 224 -21.70 -4.58 -16.23
C SER A 224 -21.10 -5.88 -16.78
N GLY A 225 -21.65 -6.36 -17.89
CA GLY A 225 -21.27 -7.61 -18.56
C GLY A 225 -19.79 -7.73 -18.92
N PRO A 226 -19.11 -6.68 -19.41
CA PRO A 226 -17.67 -6.71 -19.65
C PRO A 226 -16.84 -6.97 -18.38
N PHE A 227 -17.25 -6.44 -17.22
CA PHE A 227 -16.53 -6.58 -15.95
C PHE A 227 -16.65 -7.98 -15.33
N ILE A 228 -17.78 -8.64 -15.54
CA ILE A 228 -18.06 -9.98 -14.96
C ILE A 228 -17.81 -11.13 -15.92
N ARG A 229 -17.45 -10.84 -17.18
CA ARG A 229 -17.18 -11.86 -18.19
C ARG A 229 -16.02 -12.75 -17.72
N GLY A 230 -16.34 -14.00 -17.37
CA GLY A 230 -15.37 -14.97 -16.85
C GLY A 230 -15.08 -14.87 -15.35
N ASN A 231 -15.66 -13.90 -14.64
CA ASN A 231 -15.44 -13.73 -13.20
C ASN A 231 -16.46 -14.54 -12.38
N ARG A 232 -16.11 -15.78 -12.07
CA ARG A 232 -16.95 -16.72 -11.29
C ARG A 232 -17.21 -16.30 -9.84
N ASN A 233 -16.49 -15.31 -9.29
CA ASN A 233 -16.78 -14.78 -7.96
C ASN A 233 -17.97 -13.81 -7.95
N VAL A 234 -18.40 -13.33 -9.14
CA VAL A 234 -19.51 -12.40 -9.31
C VAL A 234 -20.67 -13.00 -10.11
N LEU A 235 -20.39 -13.94 -11.03
CA LEU A 235 -21.42 -14.58 -11.84
C LEU A 235 -22.48 -15.30 -10.98
N PRO A 236 -23.78 -15.02 -11.18
CA PRO A 236 -24.85 -15.62 -10.39
C PRO A 236 -24.85 -17.14 -10.40
N ILE A 237 -25.27 -17.74 -9.29
CA ILE A 237 -25.72 -19.12 -9.21
C ILE A 237 -27.23 -19.15 -9.45
N VAL A 238 -27.64 -19.89 -10.48
CA VAL A 238 -29.03 -20.13 -10.87
C VAL A 238 -29.47 -21.46 -10.28
N ILE A 239 -30.37 -21.39 -9.31
CA ILE A 239 -31.04 -22.52 -8.68
C ILE A 239 -32.38 -22.71 -9.40
N ARG A 240 -32.52 -23.76 -10.21
CA ARG A 240 -33.74 -24.00 -10.98
C ARG A 240 -34.93 -24.32 -10.08
N ALA A 241 -36.14 -24.07 -10.59
CA ALA A 241 -37.36 -24.43 -9.89
C ALA A 241 -37.35 -25.90 -9.43
N GLY A 242 -37.60 -26.15 -8.15
CA GLY A 242 -37.60 -27.48 -7.52
C GLY A 242 -36.21 -28.05 -7.16
N ALA A 243 -35.11 -27.34 -7.41
CA ALA A 243 -33.76 -27.87 -7.25
C ALA A 243 -33.28 -28.07 -5.80
N LEU A 244 -33.93 -27.50 -4.80
CA LEU A 244 -33.58 -27.62 -3.37
C LEU A 244 -34.41 -28.67 -2.62
N GLY A 245 -35.33 -29.35 -3.31
CA GLY A 245 -36.29 -30.29 -2.74
C GLY A 245 -37.64 -29.66 -2.43
N ASP A 246 -38.67 -30.50 -2.20
CA ASP A 246 -40.05 -30.10 -1.89
C ASP A 246 -40.70 -29.13 -2.89
N GLY A 247 -40.22 -29.11 -4.14
CA GLY A 247 -40.69 -28.18 -5.17
C GLY A 247 -40.18 -26.74 -5.00
N LEU A 248 -39.08 -26.55 -4.26
CA LEU A 248 -38.42 -25.26 -4.02
C LEU A 248 -37.09 -25.13 -4.78
N PRO A 249 -36.68 -23.92 -5.21
CA PRO A 249 -37.50 -22.71 -5.28
C PRO A 249 -38.69 -22.89 -6.24
N ARG A 250 -39.77 -22.11 -6.09
CA ARG A 250 -40.97 -22.22 -6.93
C ARG A 250 -40.75 -21.72 -8.35
N ARG A 251 -39.75 -20.85 -8.54
CA ARG A 251 -39.24 -20.35 -9.82
C ARG A 251 -37.72 -20.39 -9.78
N ASP A 252 -37.08 -20.24 -10.93
CA ASP A 252 -35.63 -20.14 -11.00
C ASP A 252 -35.16 -18.95 -10.14
N LEU A 253 -34.32 -19.24 -9.15
CA LEU A 253 -33.79 -18.28 -8.20
C LEU A 253 -32.31 -18.03 -8.55
N SER A 254 -31.97 -16.78 -8.82
CA SER A 254 -30.58 -16.38 -9.10
C SER A 254 -30.02 -15.57 -7.92
N VAL A 255 -28.88 -16.01 -7.40
CA VAL A 255 -28.21 -15.42 -6.24
C VAL A 255 -26.71 -15.31 -6.47
N SER A 256 -26.02 -14.47 -5.70
CA SER A 256 -24.56 -14.40 -5.76
C SER A 256 -23.91 -15.69 -5.23
N PRO A 257 -22.66 -16.01 -5.61
CA PRO A 257 -22.00 -17.25 -5.20
C PRO A 257 -21.97 -17.53 -3.70
N LEU A 258 -21.75 -16.50 -2.87
CA LEU A 258 -21.69 -16.65 -1.41
C LEU A 258 -23.04 -16.49 -0.70
N HIS A 259 -24.14 -16.25 -1.43
CA HIS A 259 -25.46 -16.17 -0.81
C HIS A 259 -25.85 -17.51 -0.21
N ALA A 260 -26.13 -17.55 1.10
CA ALA A 260 -26.42 -18.81 1.76
C ALA A 260 -27.90 -19.18 1.66
N MET A 261 -28.13 -20.41 1.23
CA MET A 261 -29.43 -21.06 1.23
C MET A 261 -29.58 -21.83 2.53
N ALA A 262 -30.75 -21.70 3.17
CA ALA A 262 -31.05 -22.45 4.38
C ALA A 262 -31.64 -23.80 4.01
N VAL A 263 -30.85 -24.86 4.16
CA VAL A 263 -31.23 -26.23 3.81
C VAL A 263 -31.05 -27.10 5.05
N GLU A 264 -32.09 -27.83 5.46
CA GLU A 264 -32.03 -28.78 6.59
C GLU A 264 -31.48 -28.17 7.90
N GLY A 265 -31.77 -26.90 8.15
CA GLY A 265 -31.38 -26.20 9.39
C GLY A 265 -29.96 -25.64 9.40
N VAL A 266 -29.25 -25.66 8.27
CA VAL A 266 -27.91 -25.09 8.11
C VAL A 266 -27.88 -24.08 6.95
N LEU A 267 -26.95 -23.13 7.00
CA LEU A 267 -26.72 -22.13 5.95
C LEU A 267 -25.59 -22.60 5.04
N ILE A 268 -25.86 -22.79 3.75
CA ILE A 268 -24.88 -23.28 2.77
C ILE A 268 -24.76 -22.26 1.63
N PRO A 269 -23.55 -21.73 1.33
CA PRO A 269 -23.34 -20.87 0.18
C PRO A 269 -23.80 -21.53 -1.12
N ALA A 270 -24.49 -20.79 -2.00
CA ALA A 270 -25.03 -21.32 -3.24
C ALA A 270 -23.96 -21.99 -4.13
N VAL A 271 -22.73 -21.48 -4.13
CA VAL A 271 -21.60 -22.08 -4.87
C VAL A 271 -21.27 -23.52 -4.43
N CYS A 272 -21.51 -23.87 -3.16
CA CYS A 272 -21.28 -25.21 -2.63
C CYS A 272 -22.37 -26.22 -3.06
N LEU A 273 -23.50 -25.73 -3.59
CA LEU A 273 -24.64 -26.55 -4.01
C LEU A 273 -24.67 -26.83 -5.51
N ILE A 274 -23.72 -26.29 -6.30
CA ILE A 274 -23.66 -26.49 -7.75
C ILE A 274 -23.54 -27.98 -8.06
N ASN A 275 -24.45 -28.46 -8.92
CA ASN A 275 -24.47 -29.85 -9.38
C ASN A 275 -24.45 -29.99 -10.90
N GLY A 276 -24.42 -28.88 -11.64
CA GLY A 276 -24.30 -28.89 -13.10
C GLY A 276 -25.59 -29.25 -13.85
N VAL A 277 -26.71 -29.50 -13.16
CA VAL A 277 -28.00 -29.85 -13.79
C VAL A 277 -29.13 -28.96 -13.30
N SER A 278 -29.43 -28.97 -12.01
CA SER A 278 -30.52 -28.20 -11.41
C SER A 278 -30.02 -26.96 -10.66
N ILE A 279 -28.74 -26.92 -10.28
CA ILE A 279 -28.07 -25.76 -9.68
C ILE A 279 -26.81 -25.47 -10.50
N LEU A 280 -26.78 -24.30 -11.13
CA LEU A 280 -25.84 -23.94 -12.20
C LEU A 280 -25.18 -22.59 -11.90
N GLN A 281 -23.95 -22.39 -12.36
CA GLN A 281 -23.36 -21.06 -12.42
C GLN A 281 -23.62 -20.44 -13.81
N ALA A 282 -24.08 -19.19 -13.84
CA ALA A 282 -24.27 -18.45 -15.09
C ALA A 282 -22.93 -18.28 -15.83
N GLU A 283 -22.92 -18.46 -17.15
CA GLU A 283 -21.71 -18.37 -17.97
C GLU A 283 -21.46 -16.95 -18.49
N ARG A 284 -22.53 -16.24 -18.85
CA ARG A 284 -22.51 -14.89 -19.39
C ARG A 284 -23.78 -14.17 -18.98
N ILE A 285 -23.65 -12.90 -18.61
CA ILE A 285 -24.77 -11.99 -18.37
C ILE A 285 -24.33 -10.59 -18.78
N ASP A 286 -25.22 -9.84 -19.44
CA ASP A 286 -24.91 -8.50 -19.97
C ASP A 286 -24.88 -7.43 -18.86
N GLU A 287 -25.64 -7.66 -17.79
CA GLU A 287 -25.64 -6.84 -16.57
C GLU A 287 -26.23 -7.68 -15.42
N VAL A 288 -25.70 -7.53 -14.20
CA VAL A 288 -26.32 -8.08 -13.00
C VAL A 288 -26.47 -7.02 -11.92
N THR A 289 -27.69 -6.88 -11.40
CA THR A 289 -27.97 -6.08 -10.21
C THR A 289 -28.35 -7.01 -9.06
N TYR A 290 -27.69 -6.78 -7.93
CA TYR A 290 -27.76 -7.55 -6.71
C TYR A 290 -28.37 -6.73 -5.57
N PHE A 291 -29.25 -7.35 -4.80
CA PHE A 291 -29.91 -6.78 -3.62
C PHE A 291 -29.71 -7.68 -2.40
N HIS A 292 -29.67 -7.12 -1.20
CA HIS A 292 -29.73 -7.92 0.03
C HIS A 292 -30.51 -7.19 1.13
N ILE A 293 -31.20 -7.95 1.98
CA ILE A 293 -32.22 -7.44 2.90
C ILE A 293 -31.74 -7.61 4.33
N GLU A 294 -31.48 -6.52 5.03
CA GLU A 294 -31.20 -6.49 6.46
C GLU A 294 -32.50 -6.42 7.26
N LEU A 295 -32.66 -7.32 8.22
CA LEU A 295 -33.82 -7.35 9.13
C LEU A 295 -33.43 -6.79 10.50
N GLU A 296 -34.43 -6.46 11.31
CA GLU A 296 -34.24 -6.07 12.71
C GLU A 296 -33.49 -7.11 13.56
N THR A 297 -33.57 -8.39 13.19
CA THR A 297 -32.72 -9.48 13.68
C THR A 297 -32.37 -10.40 12.53
N HIS A 298 -31.13 -10.87 12.44
CA HIS A 298 -30.72 -11.83 11.42
C HIS A 298 -31.55 -13.12 11.51
N ASP A 299 -32.19 -13.49 10.41
CA ASP A 299 -33.19 -14.58 10.31
C ASP A 299 -33.19 -15.17 8.87
N VAL A 300 -33.97 -16.22 8.63
CA VAL A 300 -34.11 -16.85 7.31
C VAL A 300 -35.39 -16.34 6.63
N LEU A 301 -35.27 -15.68 5.49
CA LEU A 301 -36.39 -15.21 4.67
C LEU A 301 -36.78 -16.24 3.60
N LEU A 302 -37.91 -16.02 2.91
CA LEU A 302 -38.39 -16.89 1.84
C LEU A 302 -38.28 -16.16 0.49
N ALA A 303 -37.32 -16.57 -0.34
CA ALA A 303 -37.07 -16.05 -1.69
C ALA A 303 -37.49 -17.09 -2.73
N GLU A 304 -38.45 -16.76 -3.60
CA GLU A 304 -39.14 -17.72 -4.49
C GLU A 304 -39.70 -18.93 -3.71
N GLY A 305 -40.05 -18.72 -2.44
CA GLY A 305 -40.43 -19.76 -1.49
C GLY A 305 -39.28 -20.60 -0.92
N ALA A 306 -38.05 -20.48 -1.43
CA ALA A 306 -36.88 -21.14 -0.86
C ALA A 306 -36.38 -20.38 0.39
N PRO A 307 -36.04 -21.08 1.49
CA PRO A 307 -35.41 -20.47 2.65
C PRO A 307 -34.01 -19.92 2.31
N SER A 308 -33.78 -18.63 2.57
CA SER A 308 -32.57 -17.89 2.24
C SER A 308 -32.12 -17.00 3.39
N GLU A 309 -30.81 -16.78 3.51
CA GLU A 309 -30.22 -15.92 4.54
C GLU A 309 -30.66 -14.44 4.38
N SER A 310 -30.91 -13.73 5.49
CA SER A 310 -31.00 -12.25 5.49
C SER A 310 -29.62 -11.64 5.68
N PHE A 311 -29.45 -10.35 5.40
CA PHE A 311 -28.16 -9.71 5.57
C PHE A 311 -27.81 -9.60 7.07
N VAL A 312 -26.61 -10.04 7.41
CA VAL A 312 -25.94 -9.75 8.68
C VAL A 312 -24.68 -8.94 8.39
N ASP A 313 -24.52 -7.82 9.08
CA ASP A 313 -23.34 -6.99 8.91
C ASP A 313 -22.14 -7.61 9.64
N ASP A 314 -21.36 -8.37 8.88
CA ASP A 314 -20.08 -8.95 9.29
C ASP A 314 -18.88 -8.08 8.86
N ASP A 315 -19.09 -6.76 8.81
CA ASP A 315 -18.19 -5.74 8.25
C ASP A 315 -18.18 -5.70 6.69
N SER A 316 -19.22 -6.25 6.07
CA SER A 316 -19.41 -6.26 4.61
C SER A 316 -20.27 -5.12 4.08
N ARG A 317 -20.98 -4.34 4.91
CA ARG A 317 -21.96 -3.34 4.42
C ARG A 317 -21.37 -2.33 3.41
N ASN A 318 -20.10 -1.95 3.54
CA ASN A 318 -19.46 -0.92 2.72
C ASN A 318 -19.30 -1.27 1.23
N MET A 319 -19.56 -2.51 0.84
CA MET A 319 -19.48 -2.92 -0.56
C MET A 319 -20.72 -2.56 -1.40
N PHE A 320 -21.83 -2.23 -0.75
CA PHE A 320 -23.06 -1.87 -1.45
C PHE A 320 -22.99 -0.41 -1.88
N HIS A 321 -23.52 -0.09 -3.05
CA HIS A 321 -23.47 1.26 -3.61
C HIS A 321 -24.15 2.29 -2.69
N ASN A 322 -25.16 1.87 -1.93
CA ASN A 322 -25.89 2.70 -0.98
C ASN A 322 -25.44 2.54 0.48
N ALA A 323 -24.23 2.04 0.77
CA ALA A 323 -23.78 1.84 2.15
C ALA A 323 -23.84 3.12 3.01
N ALA A 324 -23.61 4.30 2.41
CA ALA A 324 -23.71 5.59 3.09
C ALA A 324 -25.13 5.91 3.59
N GLU A 325 -26.16 5.39 2.93
CA GLU A 325 -27.57 5.56 3.31
C GLU A 325 -27.85 5.04 4.72
N PHE A 326 -27.30 3.88 5.07
CA PHE A 326 -27.47 3.29 6.40
C PHE A 326 -26.95 4.21 7.51
N ARG A 327 -25.77 4.82 7.31
CA ARG A 327 -25.17 5.73 8.32
C ARG A 327 -25.99 6.99 8.50
N ARG A 328 -26.59 7.50 7.42
CA ARG A 328 -27.49 8.65 7.47
C ARG A 328 -28.80 8.31 8.19
N LEU A 329 -29.35 7.12 7.98
CA LEU A 329 -30.59 6.66 8.63
C LEU A 329 -30.39 6.29 10.11
N TYR A 330 -29.21 5.76 10.46
CA TYR A 330 -28.90 5.24 11.80
C TYR A 330 -27.54 5.77 12.31
N PRO A 331 -27.39 7.08 12.60
CA PRO A 331 -26.11 7.68 12.97
C PRO A 331 -25.55 7.14 14.30
N ASP A 332 -26.42 6.70 15.21
CA ASP A 332 -26.06 6.18 16.53
C ASP A 332 -25.99 4.64 16.59
N ALA A 333 -25.99 3.94 15.44
CA ALA A 333 -25.95 2.48 15.42
C ALA A 333 -24.62 1.93 15.94
N VAL A 334 -24.68 1.12 17.00
CA VAL A 334 -23.52 0.40 17.55
C VAL A 334 -23.22 -0.84 16.70
N LEU A 335 -21.96 -1.03 16.30
CA LEU A 335 -21.53 -2.24 15.59
C LEU A 335 -21.55 -3.44 16.56
N LEU A 336 -22.44 -4.40 16.32
CA LEU A 336 -22.51 -5.63 17.10
C LEU A 336 -21.81 -6.77 16.36
N PRO A 337 -21.21 -7.74 17.07
CA PRO A 337 -20.67 -8.94 16.43
C PRO A 337 -21.76 -9.66 15.62
N ALA A 338 -21.42 -10.12 14.40
CA ALA A 338 -22.33 -10.87 13.56
C ALA A 338 -22.75 -12.19 14.25
N VAL A 339 -24.06 -12.34 14.50
CA VAL A 339 -24.64 -13.57 15.04
C VAL A 339 -25.49 -14.22 13.96
N TYR A 340 -25.07 -15.39 13.49
CA TYR A 340 -25.80 -16.15 12.49
C TYR A 340 -27.03 -16.84 13.10
N CYS A 341 -28.13 -16.89 12.35
CA CYS A 341 -29.38 -17.52 12.79
C CYS A 341 -29.33 -19.06 12.78
N ALA A 342 -28.36 -19.64 12.05
CA ALA A 342 -28.10 -21.07 11.98
C ALA A 342 -26.61 -21.34 11.67
N PRO A 343 -26.10 -22.56 11.91
CA PRO A 343 -24.71 -22.91 11.57
C PRO A 343 -24.46 -22.80 10.07
N ARG A 344 -23.36 -22.13 9.68
CA ARG A 344 -22.93 -22.02 8.29
C ARG A 344 -21.94 -23.15 7.97
N ILE A 345 -22.20 -23.92 6.91
CA ILE A 345 -21.42 -25.10 6.52
C ILE A 345 -20.92 -24.94 5.08
N GLU A 346 -19.61 -25.11 4.90
CA GLU A 346 -18.94 -25.06 3.58
C GLU A 346 -18.24 -26.38 3.21
N GLU A 347 -18.08 -27.31 4.17
CA GLU A 347 -17.41 -28.60 3.98
C GLU A 347 -17.91 -29.65 4.99
N GLY A 348 -17.53 -30.91 4.77
CA GLY A 348 -17.76 -32.01 5.71
C GLY A 348 -19.01 -32.86 5.42
N PRO A 349 -19.26 -33.87 6.26
CA PRO A 349 -20.22 -34.94 5.97
C PRO A 349 -21.68 -34.47 5.84
N VAL A 350 -22.04 -33.36 6.50
CA VAL A 350 -23.38 -32.77 6.43
C VAL A 350 -23.63 -32.18 5.03
N LEU A 351 -22.66 -31.43 4.47
CA LEU A 351 -22.77 -30.87 3.13
C LEU A 351 -22.85 -31.99 2.07
N GLU A 352 -22.00 -33.02 2.21
CA GLU A 352 -21.98 -34.14 1.26
C GLU A 352 -23.29 -34.95 1.27
N ALA A 353 -23.92 -35.12 2.43
CA ALA A 353 -25.24 -35.74 2.52
C ALA A 353 -26.32 -34.93 1.79
N ILE A 354 -26.33 -33.60 1.98
CA ILE A 354 -27.26 -32.68 1.30
C ILE A 354 -27.05 -32.71 -0.21
N ARG A 355 -25.81 -32.60 -0.68
CA ARG A 355 -25.48 -32.68 -2.12
C ARG A 355 -25.94 -34.00 -2.73
N THR A 356 -25.71 -35.12 -2.04
CA THR A 356 -26.14 -36.44 -2.48
C THR A 356 -27.65 -36.52 -2.68
N ARG A 357 -28.42 -35.97 -1.75
CA ARG A 357 -29.89 -35.91 -1.85
C ARG A 357 -30.35 -35.03 -3.01
N LEU A 358 -29.85 -33.80 -3.09
CA LEU A 358 -30.23 -32.85 -4.14
C LEU A 358 -29.90 -33.38 -5.54
N ASN A 359 -28.78 -34.10 -5.68
CA ASN A 359 -28.43 -34.77 -6.92
C ASN A 359 -29.45 -35.85 -7.28
N ALA A 360 -29.82 -36.72 -6.33
CA ALA A 360 -30.82 -37.75 -6.56
C ALA A 360 -32.18 -37.17 -6.98
N GLU A 361 -32.63 -36.09 -6.34
CA GLU A 361 -33.88 -35.39 -6.67
C GLU A 361 -33.86 -34.71 -8.03
N ALA A 362 -32.70 -34.20 -8.45
CA ALA A 362 -32.50 -33.58 -9.77
C ALA A 362 -32.50 -34.60 -10.93
N GLY A 363 -32.77 -35.88 -10.65
CA GLY A 363 -32.64 -36.95 -11.65
C GLY A 363 -31.20 -37.21 -12.05
N ILE A 364 -30.24 -36.67 -11.28
CA ILE A 364 -28.83 -37.07 -11.34
C ILE A 364 -28.77 -38.42 -10.63
N ALA A 365 -29.22 -39.46 -11.33
CA ALA A 365 -28.90 -40.83 -10.95
C ALA A 365 -27.37 -40.90 -10.73
N PRO A 366 -26.86 -41.73 -9.80
CA PRO A 366 -25.46 -42.08 -9.83
C PRO A 366 -25.19 -42.57 -11.25
N VAL A 367 -24.47 -41.77 -12.04
CA VAL A 367 -24.49 -41.87 -13.50
C VAL A 367 -24.11 -43.29 -13.89
N PRO A 368 -25.00 -44.08 -14.52
CA PRO A 368 -24.58 -45.29 -15.18
C PRO A 368 -23.62 -44.87 -16.29
N THR A 369 -22.47 -45.50 -16.31
CA THR A 369 -21.25 -45.16 -17.07
C THR A 369 -21.45 -44.96 -18.58
N SER A 370 -22.64 -45.21 -19.14
CA SER A 370 -22.88 -45.36 -20.58
C SER A 370 -23.26 -44.10 -21.37
N ALA A 371 -23.32 -42.91 -20.76
CA ALA A 371 -23.63 -41.65 -21.47
C ALA A 371 -22.46 -40.66 -21.54
N ARG A 372 -21.30 -40.99 -20.97
CA ARG A 372 -20.12 -40.13 -21.02
C ARG A 372 -19.31 -40.39 -22.30
N SER A 373 -18.81 -39.34 -22.94
CA SER A 373 -17.72 -39.49 -23.94
C SER A 373 -16.44 -39.95 -23.24
N ILE A 374 -16.24 -39.50 -21.99
CA ILE A 374 -15.07 -39.79 -21.17
C ILE A 374 -15.44 -40.20 -19.74
N GLU A 375 -14.83 -41.26 -19.23
CA GLU A 375 -14.93 -41.68 -17.83
C GLU A 375 -13.62 -41.35 -17.12
N GLY A 376 -13.68 -40.75 -15.93
CA GLY A 376 -12.49 -40.54 -15.14
C GLY A 376 -12.75 -39.93 -13.77
N TYR A 377 -11.73 -39.95 -12.93
CA TYR A 377 -11.79 -39.60 -11.52
C TYR A 377 -10.51 -38.90 -11.08
N LEU A 378 -10.64 -37.93 -10.17
CA LEU A 378 -9.51 -37.26 -9.54
C LEU A 378 -9.16 -37.98 -8.23
N ASP A 379 -7.99 -38.61 -8.17
CA ASP A 379 -7.59 -39.44 -7.03
C ASP A 379 -6.91 -38.63 -5.93
N GLU A 380 -6.09 -37.65 -6.31
CA GLU A 380 -5.28 -36.89 -5.37
C GLU A 380 -5.03 -35.48 -5.90
N VAL A 381 -5.34 -34.48 -5.09
CA VAL A 381 -4.88 -33.10 -5.30
C VAL A 381 -4.11 -32.66 -4.06
N THR A 382 -2.82 -32.46 -4.25
CA THR A 382 -1.94 -31.79 -3.29
C THR A 382 -1.61 -30.40 -3.81
N ARG A 383 -0.90 -29.60 -3.01
CA ARG A 383 -0.45 -28.28 -3.46
C ARG A 383 0.54 -28.34 -4.62
N THR A 384 1.12 -29.49 -4.94
CA THR A 384 2.15 -29.59 -5.98
C THR A 384 1.80 -30.61 -7.06
N VAL A 385 0.81 -31.47 -6.83
CA VAL A 385 0.50 -32.58 -7.73
C VAL A 385 -1.01 -32.78 -7.81
N ILE A 386 -1.50 -32.95 -9.03
CA ILE A 386 -2.86 -33.35 -9.38
C ILE A 386 -2.77 -34.71 -10.09
N ARG A 387 -3.39 -35.75 -9.51
CA ARG A 387 -3.39 -37.11 -10.06
C ARG A 387 -4.80 -37.62 -10.23
N GLY A 388 -5.01 -38.31 -11.34
CA GLY A 388 -6.27 -38.95 -11.63
C GLY A 388 -6.13 -39.96 -12.76
N TRP A 389 -7.27 -40.35 -13.28
CA TRP A 389 -7.36 -41.11 -14.52
C TRP A 389 -8.55 -40.63 -15.35
N ALA A 390 -8.44 -40.75 -16.67
CA ALA A 390 -9.50 -40.51 -17.63
C ALA A 390 -9.33 -41.41 -18.85
N ARG A 391 -10.43 -41.97 -19.36
CA ARG A 391 -10.48 -42.78 -20.58
C ARG A 391 -11.68 -42.41 -21.43
N ASN A 392 -11.55 -42.54 -22.74
CA ASN A 392 -12.68 -42.41 -23.65
C ASN A 392 -13.42 -43.75 -23.71
N LEU A 393 -14.75 -43.73 -23.62
CA LEU A 393 -15.55 -44.97 -23.66
C LEU A 393 -15.76 -45.49 -25.08
N HIS A 394 -15.46 -44.68 -26.09
CA HIS A 394 -15.69 -44.95 -27.51
C HIS A 394 -14.39 -45.00 -28.33
N SER A 395 -13.24 -44.70 -27.71
CA SER A 395 -11.91 -44.76 -28.35
C SER A 395 -10.87 -45.28 -27.36
N PRO A 396 -9.93 -46.15 -27.79
CA PRO A 396 -8.80 -46.57 -26.96
C PRO A 396 -7.70 -45.49 -26.86
N GLU A 397 -7.86 -44.33 -27.51
CA GLU A 397 -6.87 -43.26 -27.47
C GLU A 397 -6.88 -42.50 -26.12
N PRO A 398 -5.71 -42.10 -25.60
CA PRO A 398 -5.59 -41.27 -24.41
C PRO A 398 -6.40 -39.97 -24.50
N VAL A 399 -7.08 -39.62 -23.41
CA VAL A 399 -7.94 -38.43 -23.36
C VAL A 399 -7.09 -37.18 -23.08
N ARG A 400 -7.31 -36.13 -23.87
CA ARG A 400 -6.79 -34.79 -23.56
C ARG A 400 -7.69 -34.07 -22.55
N LEU A 401 -7.09 -33.54 -21.50
CA LEU A 401 -7.75 -32.91 -20.36
C LEU A 401 -7.25 -31.47 -20.18
N SER A 402 -8.14 -30.54 -19.90
CA SER A 402 -7.81 -29.18 -19.45
C SER A 402 -8.03 -29.09 -17.93
N LEU A 403 -7.03 -28.55 -17.23
CA LEU A 403 -7.01 -28.34 -15.78
C LEU A 403 -7.28 -26.87 -15.50
N PHE A 404 -8.16 -26.59 -14.54
CA PHE A 404 -8.54 -25.25 -14.14
C PHE A 404 -8.27 -25.03 -12.65
N ASP A 405 -7.75 -23.86 -12.29
CA ASP A 405 -7.70 -23.33 -10.92
C ASP A 405 -8.51 -22.04 -10.87
N ASN A 406 -9.53 -21.99 -10.01
CA ASN A 406 -10.48 -20.88 -9.90
C ASN A 406 -11.08 -20.46 -11.27
N GLY A 407 -11.31 -21.44 -12.15
CA GLY A 407 -11.86 -21.25 -13.50
C GLY A 407 -10.85 -20.83 -14.58
N ILE A 408 -9.57 -20.61 -14.23
CA ILE A 408 -8.49 -20.29 -15.17
C ILE A 408 -7.81 -21.58 -15.60
N ALA A 409 -7.69 -21.83 -16.91
CA ALA A 409 -6.95 -22.99 -17.41
C ALA A 409 -5.46 -22.88 -17.04
N ILE A 410 -4.96 -23.80 -16.21
CA ILE A 410 -3.57 -23.82 -15.75
C ILE A 410 -2.70 -24.79 -16.55
N ALA A 411 -3.32 -25.79 -17.19
CA ALA A 411 -2.62 -26.74 -18.05
C ALA A 411 -3.57 -27.53 -18.94
N GLU A 412 -3.03 -28.08 -20.03
CA GLU A 412 -3.61 -29.21 -20.75
C GLU A 412 -2.69 -30.42 -20.59
N ILE A 413 -3.26 -31.59 -20.30
CA ILE A 413 -2.54 -32.84 -20.10
C ILE A 413 -3.19 -33.97 -20.87
N VAL A 414 -2.45 -35.04 -21.09
CA VAL A 414 -2.95 -36.27 -21.71
C VAL A 414 -2.98 -37.38 -20.65
N ALA A 415 -4.08 -38.12 -20.60
CA ALA A 415 -4.22 -39.27 -19.71
C ALA A 415 -3.64 -40.54 -20.36
N ASP A 416 -2.32 -40.58 -20.54
CA ASP A 416 -1.58 -41.64 -21.25
C ASP A 416 -0.71 -42.52 -20.32
N CYS A 417 -0.78 -42.31 -19.01
CA CYS A 417 0.03 -43.07 -18.06
C CYS A 417 -0.64 -44.41 -17.68
N PRO A 418 0.14 -45.46 -17.36
CA PRO A 418 -0.42 -46.72 -16.89
C PRO A 418 -1.00 -46.61 -15.48
N ARG A 419 -2.23 -47.10 -15.32
CA ARG A 419 -2.92 -47.27 -14.03
C ARG A 419 -3.29 -48.74 -13.80
N PRO A 420 -2.53 -49.48 -12.98
CA PRO A 420 -2.68 -50.93 -12.82
C PRO A 420 -4.08 -51.40 -12.41
N ASP A 421 -4.85 -50.53 -11.76
CA ASP A 421 -6.20 -50.72 -11.26
C ASP A 421 -7.30 -50.37 -12.29
N VAL A 422 -6.99 -49.60 -13.34
CA VAL A 422 -7.99 -49.03 -14.27
C VAL A 422 -7.70 -49.34 -15.75
N GLY A 423 -6.44 -49.28 -16.19
CA GLY A 423 -6.05 -49.52 -17.59
C GLY A 423 -4.64 -49.02 -17.94
N PRO A 424 -4.07 -49.48 -19.07
CA PRO A 424 -2.67 -49.22 -19.43
C PRO A 424 -2.37 -47.80 -19.94
N ASP A 425 -3.37 -47.07 -20.46
CA ASP A 425 -3.19 -45.75 -21.08
C ASP A 425 -4.35 -44.81 -20.67
N CYS A 426 -4.50 -44.59 -19.36
CA CYS A 426 -5.64 -43.81 -18.84
C CYS A 426 -5.33 -42.98 -17.59
N GLY A 427 -4.14 -43.08 -17.02
CA GLY A 427 -3.72 -42.29 -15.87
C GLY A 427 -3.14 -40.93 -16.28
N PHE A 428 -3.18 -39.97 -15.36
CA PHE A 428 -2.44 -38.73 -15.50
C PHE A 428 -1.86 -38.29 -14.15
N CYS A 429 -0.72 -37.60 -14.22
CA CYS A 429 -0.09 -36.96 -13.08
C CYS A 429 0.46 -35.61 -13.53
N PHE A 430 -0.21 -34.53 -13.14
CA PHE A 430 0.22 -33.18 -13.42
C PHE A 430 0.92 -32.59 -12.20
N VAL A 431 2.15 -32.11 -12.38
CA VAL A 431 2.88 -31.36 -11.36
C VAL A 431 2.61 -29.88 -11.60
N VAL A 432 1.98 -29.22 -10.64
CA VAL A 432 1.61 -27.80 -10.73
C VAL A 432 2.89 -26.97 -10.64
N PRO A 433 3.29 -26.23 -11.68
CA PRO A 433 4.50 -25.40 -11.65
C PRO A 433 4.41 -24.36 -10.53
N GLY A 434 5.35 -24.38 -9.59
CA GLY A 434 5.37 -23.49 -8.41
C GLY A 434 4.41 -23.89 -7.27
N GLY A 435 3.52 -24.85 -7.50
CA GLY A 435 2.50 -25.28 -6.56
C GLY A 435 1.40 -24.23 -6.27
N PHE A 436 0.28 -24.70 -5.73
CA PHE A 436 -0.80 -23.86 -5.23
C PHE A 436 -0.38 -23.16 -3.95
N THR A 437 -0.59 -21.84 -3.91
CA THR A 437 -0.12 -20.98 -2.83
C THR A 437 -0.77 -21.36 -1.50
N PRO A 438 0.00 -21.57 -0.40
CA PRO A 438 -0.56 -21.92 0.90
C PRO A 438 -1.45 -20.85 1.53
N HIS A 439 -1.44 -19.65 0.95
CA HIS A 439 -2.07 -18.44 1.48
C HIS A 439 -3.38 -18.06 0.77
N MET A 440 -3.83 -18.87 -0.20
CA MET A 440 -5.07 -18.65 -0.94
C MET A 440 -5.85 -19.97 -1.07
N ARG A 441 -7.17 -19.87 -1.20
CA ARG A 441 -8.06 -21.00 -1.55
C ARG A 441 -7.96 -21.28 -3.05
N HIS A 442 -7.88 -22.56 -3.41
CA HIS A 442 -7.84 -23.01 -4.80
C HIS A 442 -9.01 -23.96 -5.10
N VAL A 443 -9.70 -23.75 -6.22
CA VAL A 443 -10.82 -24.57 -6.69
C VAL A 443 -10.41 -25.24 -7.99
N ILE A 444 -10.12 -26.55 -7.92
CA ILE A 444 -9.51 -27.31 -9.01
C ILE A 444 -10.56 -28.10 -9.79
N GLU A 445 -10.69 -27.83 -11.09
CA GLU A 445 -11.60 -28.53 -12.00
C GLU A 445 -10.81 -29.17 -13.15
N ILE A 446 -11.27 -30.32 -13.66
CA ILE A 446 -10.64 -30.99 -14.82
C ILE A 446 -11.72 -31.42 -15.80
N ALA A 447 -11.58 -31.06 -17.07
CA ALA A 447 -12.53 -31.41 -18.14
C ALA A 447 -11.82 -31.88 -19.42
N GLN A 448 -12.54 -32.48 -20.37
CA GLN A 448 -12.01 -32.81 -21.70
C GLN A 448 -11.63 -31.54 -22.48
N ALA A 449 -10.45 -31.53 -23.13
CA ALA A 449 -9.91 -30.33 -23.81
C ALA A 449 -10.64 -29.95 -25.12
N ASP A 450 -11.25 -30.92 -25.80
CA ASP A 450 -11.76 -30.75 -27.18
C ASP A 450 -13.29 -30.51 -27.29
N ASP A 451 -13.98 -30.12 -26.21
CA ASP A 451 -15.44 -29.88 -26.24
C ASP A 451 -15.76 -28.39 -26.50
N PRO A 452 -16.25 -28.00 -27.70
CA PRO A 452 -16.44 -26.59 -28.08
C PRO A 452 -17.80 -26.02 -27.62
N GLY A 453 -18.58 -26.74 -26.79
CA GLY A 453 -19.95 -26.38 -26.41
C GLY A 453 -20.27 -26.43 -24.90
N MET A 454 -21.44 -25.87 -24.54
CA MET A 454 -22.06 -25.54 -23.22
C MET A 454 -22.13 -26.63 -22.12
N SER A 455 -21.39 -27.74 -22.19
CA SER A 455 -21.39 -28.77 -21.12
C SER A 455 -20.02 -29.41 -21.00
N ARG A 456 -19.06 -28.70 -20.38
CA ARG A 456 -17.74 -29.26 -20.08
C ARG A 456 -17.91 -30.56 -19.28
N ASN A 457 -17.53 -31.68 -19.87
CA ASN A 457 -17.55 -32.98 -19.19
C ASN A 457 -16.43 -33.04 -18.15
N PHE A 458 -16.75 -32.64 -16.92
CA PHE A 458 -15.82 -32.67 -15.80
C PHE A 458 -15.57 -34.10 -15.30
N LEU A 459 -14.35 -34.37 -14.85
CA LEU A 459 -14.01 -35.63 -14.17
C LEU A 459 -14.75 -35.74 -12.83
N GLY A 460 -15.00 -36.98 -12.39
CA GLY A 460 -15.53 -37.23 -11.04
C GLY A 460 -14.59 -36.68 -9.97
N HIS A 461 -15.17 -36.21 -8.85
CA HIS A 461 -14.45 -35.59 -7.73
C HIS A 461 -13.83 -34.21 -8.05
N THR A 462 -14.48 -33.47 -8.95
CA THR A 462 -14.23 -32.04 -9.20
C THR A 462 -15.53 -31.23 -9.00
N PRO A 463 -15.47 -29.98 -8.50
CA PRO A 463 -14.26 -29.27 -8.09
C PRO A 463 -13.62 -29.85 -6.82
N TRP A 464 -12.29 -29.88 -6.78
CA TRP A 464 -11.50 -30.20 -5.59
C TRP A 464 -11.02 -28.91 -4.95
N ILE A 465 -11.33 -28.70 -3.67
CA ILE A 465 -10.98 -27.47 -2.96
C ILE A 465 -9.72 -27.70 -2.11
N LEU A 466 -8.69 -26.88 -2.31
CA LEU A 466 -7.55 -26.77 -1.40
C LEU A 466 -7.66 -25.48 -0.59
N ASP A 467 -7.90 -25.62 0.72
CA ASP A 467 -8.03 -24.49 1.62
C ASP A 467 -6.67 -23.91 2.06
N GLN A 468 -6.68 -22.64 2.47
CA GLN A 468 -5.51 -21.94 3.00
C GLN A 468 -4.95 -22.68 4.24
N GLN A 469 -3.64 -22.96 4.29
CA GLN A 469 -3.03 -23.64 5.42
C GLN A 469 -2.71 -22.67 6.56
N ALA A 470 -3.10 -23.02 7.79
CA ALA A 470 -2.54 -22.42 9.00
C ALA A 470 -1.07 -22.87 9.15
N ALA A 471 -0.18 -21.95 9.52
CA ALA A 471 1.24 -22.23 9.68
C ALA A 471 1.48 -23.28 10.79
N GLY A 472 1.68 -24.54 10.42
CA GLY A 472 2.00 -25.61 11.35
C GLY A 472 2.12 -26.98 10.71
N GLU A 473 3.34 -27.53 10.78
CA GLU A 473 3.73 -28.95 10.72
C GLU A 473 3.74 -29.66 9.34
N ARG A 474 4.97 -29.85 8.80
CA ARG A 474 5.29 -30.73 7.67
C ARG A 474 5.57 -32.15 8.17
N LEU A 475 4.77 -33.14 7.74
CA LEU A 475 5.02 -34.57 7.94
C LEU A 475 5.87 -35.14 6.80
N ILE A 476 6.99 -35.78 7.14
CA ILE A 476 7.90 -36.44 6.21
C ILE A 476 7.43 -37.88 6.00
N THR A 477 7.16 -38.27 4.75
CA THR A 477 6.95 -39.68 4.37
C THR A 477 8.05 -40.11 3.41
N GLN A 478 8.92 -41.02 3.84
CA GLN A 478 9.90 -41.69 2.97
C GLN A 478 9.22 -42.82 2.19
N SER A 479 9.37 -42.83 0.87
CA SER A 479 8.99 -43.97 0.03
C SER A 479 10.25 -44.70 -0.43
N ALA A 480 10.30 -46.00 -0.14
CA ALA A 480 11.37 -46.91 -0.55
C ALA A 480 10.99 -47.61 -1.87
N VAL A 481 11.94 -47.73 -2.80
CA VAL A 481 11.81 -48.51 -4.05
C VAL A 481 13.02 -49.47 -4.16
N PRO A 482 12.85 -50.70 -4.69
CA PRO A 482 13.70 -51.83 -4.38
C PRO A 482 14.99 -51.93 -5.21
N ALA A 483 16.00 -52.55 -4.61
CA ALA A 483 17.33 -52.79 -5.16
C ALA A 483 17.37 -53.99 -6.14
N SER A 484 18.09 -53.84 -7.26
CA SER A 484 18.61 -54.99 -8.03
C SER A 484 20.14 -54.88 -8.25
N SER A 485 20.86 -55.64 -7.40
CA SER A 485 22.11 -56.39 -7.58
C SER A 485 23.12 -56.04 -8.69
N ALA A 486 23.81 -54.91 -8.58
CA ALA A 486 25.25 -54.80 -8.83
C ALA A 486 25.78 -53.57 -8.10
N THR A 487 26.41 -53.73 -6.94
CA THR A 487 26.92 -52.61 -6.14
C THR A 487 28.21 -52.07 -6.75
N MET A 488 28.11 -50.94 -7.46
CA MET A 488 29.27 -50.11 -7.77
C MET A 488 29.84 -49.53 -6.49
N ARG A 489 31.16 -49.45 -6.38
CA ARG A 489 31.83 -48.85 -5.21
C ARG A 489 32.21 -47.42 -5.56
N GLY A 490 31.74 -46.45 -4.78
CA GLY A 490 32.08 -45.05 -5.00
C GLY A 490 31.28 -44.12 -4.14
N TYR A 491 31.52 -42.82 -4.30
CA TYR A 491 30.95 -41.77 -3.47
C TYR A 491 30.76 -40.49 -4.28
N ILE A 492 29.67 -39.76 -4.02
CA ILE A 492 29.41 -38.44 -4.60
C ILE A 492 29.92 -37.40 -3.58
N ASP A 493 30.95 -36.66 -3.95
CA ASP A 493 31.56 -35.64 -3.07
C ASP A 493 30.71 -34.38 -3.02
N ARG A 494 30.13 -33.99 -4.16
CA ARG A 494 29.23 -32.84 -4.29
C ARG A 494 28.24 -33.07 -5.41
N ALA A 495 26.99 -32.72 -5.15
CA ALA A 495 25.96 -32.61 -6.17
C ALA A 495 25.15 -31.33 -5.89
N SER A 496 25.23 -30.39 -6.83
CA SER A 496 24.48 -29.13 -6.86
C SER A 496 23.85 -28.96 -8.24
N ARG A 497 23.02 -27.92 -8.41
CA ARG A 497 22.29 -27.69 -9.67
C ARG A 497 23.20 -27.40 -10.86
N ASP A 498 24.43 -26.98 -10.61
CA ASP A 498 25.43 -26.62 -11.62
C ASP A 498 26.52 -27.68 -11.80
N ARG A 499 26.68 -28.61 -10.85
CA ARG A 499 27.84 -29.51 -10.81
C ARG A 499 27.57 -30.81 -10.05
N ILE A 500 28.15 -31.90 -10.55
CA ILE A 500 28.25 -33.15 -9.78
C ILE A 500 29.65 -33.73 -9.89
N CYS A 501 30.26 -34.05 -8.75
CA CYS A 501 31.58 -34.68 -8.70
C CYS A 501 31.64 -35.79 -7.65
N GLY A 502 32.54 -36.74 -7.89
CA GLY A 502 32.67 -37.93 -7.07
C GLY A 502 33.70 -38.89 -7.62
N TRP A 503 33.61 -40.14 -7.18
CA TRP A 503 34.38 -41.24 -7.73
C TRP A 503 33.56 -42.52 -7.80
N ILE A 504 33.92 -43.39 -8.73
CA ILE A 504 33.26 -44.69 -8.94
C ILE A 504 34.25 -45.73 -9.46
N SER A 505 34.11 -46.96 -8.99
CA SER A 505 34.90 -48.12 -9.38
C SER A 505 34.00 -49.35 -9.49
N ASP A 506 34.31 -50.19 -10.47
CA ASP A 506 33.70 -51.51 -10.63
C ASP A 506 34.55 -52.55 -9.88
N PRO A 507 34.06 -53.15 -8.78
CA PRO A 507 34.80 -54.17 -8.03
C PRO A 507 35.12 -55.41 -8.87
N ALA A 508 34.35 -55.69 -9.93
CA ALA A 508 34.62 -56.81 -10.83
C ALA A 508 35.80 -56.52 -11.77
N ARG A 509 36.16 -55.24 -11.96
CA ARG A 509 37.26 -54.77 -12.83
C ARG A 509 37.95 -53.55 -12.23
N PRO A 510 38.70 -53.71 -11.13
CA PRO A 510 39.25 -52.59 -10.35
C PRO A 510 40.33 -51.77 -11.08
N GLY A 511 40.73 -52.15 -12.30
CA GLY A 511 41.71 -51.41 -13.12
C GLY A 511 41.13 -50.68 -14.34
N GLU A 512 39.83 -50.83 -14.62
CA GLU A 512 39.17 -50.17 -15.75
C GLU A 512 38.42 -48.91 -15.29
N SER A 513 38.52 -47.82 -16.06
CA SER A 513 37.68 -46.64 -15.81
C SER A 513 36.22 -46.95 -16.14
N VAL A 514 35.32 -46.49 -15.26
CA VAL A 514 33.89 -46.75 -15.40
C VAL A 514 33.25 -45.66 -16.28
N ALA A 515 32.59 -46.07 -17.36
CA ALA A 515 31.70 -45.18 -18.10
C ALA A 515 30.44 -44.94 -17.27
N ILE A 516 30.11 -43.67 -17.02
CA ILE A 516 28.97 -43.23 -16.23
C ILE A 516 27.97 -42.46 -17.10
N GLN A 517 26.70 -42.62 -16.76
CA GLN A 517 25.62 -41.75 -17.20
C GLN A 517 25.01 -41.09 -15.96
N VAL A 518 24.87 -39.77 -16.00
CA VAL A 518 24.14 -38.99 -14.99
C VAL A 518 22.71 -38.83 -15.48
N VAL A 519 21.77 -39.37 -14.71
CA VAL A 519 20.33 -39.31 -14.99
C VAL A 519 19.70 -38.32 -14.02
N VAL A 520 19.03 -37.30 -14.56
CA VAL A 520 18.29 -36.31 -13.77
C VAL A 520 16.81 -36.47 -14.07
N ASN A 521 16.01 -36.71 -13.03
CA ASN A 521 14.56 -36.92 -13.13
C ASN A 521 14.16 -37.97 -14.19
N GLY A 522 14.92 -39.07 -14.27
CA GLY A 522 14.70 -40.16 -15.23
C GLY A 522 15.23 -39.91 -16.64
N THR A 523 15.78 -38.72 -16.94
CA THR A 523 16.37 -38.38 -18.24
C THR A 523 17.89 -38.34 -18.17
N ILE A 524 18.59 -38.86 -19.17
CA ILE A 524 20.07 -38.79 -19.22
C ILE A 524 20.48 -37.33 -19.45
N ALA A 525 21.10 -36.72 -18.44
CA ALA A 525 21.63 -35.37 -18.52
C ALA A 525 23.02 -35.33 -19.15
N GLU A 526 23.90 -36.26 -18.77
CA GLU A 526 25.29 -36.29 -19.26
C GLU A 526 25.88 -37.70 -19.23
N ARG A 527 26.90 -37.94 -20.06
CA ARG A 527 27.68 -39.18 -20.07
C ARG A 527 29.17 -38.85 -20.01
N SER A 528 29.91 -39.59 -19.20
CA SER A 528 31.34 -39.35 -19.02
C SER A 528 32.07 -40.62 -18.61
N VAL A 529 33.40 -40.56 -18.55
CA VAL A 529 34.24 -41.66 -18.08
C VAL A 529 34.93 -41.21 -16.80
N ALA A 530 34.75 -41.97 -15.72
CA ALA A 530 35.38 -41.70 -14.43
C ALA A 530 36.86 -42.09 -14.45
N ASN A 531 37.71 -41.22 -15.01
CA ASN A 531 39.16 -41.42 -15.15
C ASN A 531 40.03 -40.34 -14.48
N GLY A 532 39.38 -39.43 -13.74
CA GLY A 532 40.03 -38.39 -12.94
C GLY A 532 40.89 -39.00 -11.84
N ARG A 533 42.04 -38.38 -11.56
CA ARG A 533 42.95 -38.88 -10.50
C ARG A 533 42.37 -38.59 -9.11
N ARG A 534 42.33 -39.63 -8.28
CA ARG A 534 41.94 -39.63 -6.87
C ARG A 534 42.95 -40.43 -6.04
N PRO A 535 44.16 -39.87 -5.82
CA PRO A 535 45.19 -40.52 -5.02
C PRO A 535 44.72 -40.83 -3.60
N ASP A 536 43.88 -39.96 -3.03
CA ASP A 536 43.21 -40.14 -1.75
C ASP A 536 42.37 -41.43 -1.66
N VAL A 537 41.66 -41.78 -2.74
CA VAL A 537 40.83 -42.99 -2.82
C VAL A 537 41.70 -44.25 -2.96
N ALA A 538 42.81 -44.13 -3.69
CA ALA A 538 43.78 -45.22 -3.85
C ALA A 538 44.56 -45.51 -2.55
N ASP A 539 45.02 -44.45 -1.86
CA ASP A 539 45.74 -44.55 -0.58
C ASP A 539 44.85 -45.17 0.52
N ALA A 540 43.54 -44.92 0.48
CA ALA A 540 42.56 -45.53 1.37
C ALA A 540 42.18 -46.98 1.00
N GLY A 541 42.71 -47.54 -0.10
CA GLY A 541 42.36 -48.88 -0.60
C GLY A 541 40.90 -49.00 -1.04
N ALA A 542 40.24 -47.89 -1.35
CA ALA A 542 38.81 -47.83 -1.66
C ALA A 542 38.52 -48.02 -3.15
N GLY A 543 39.48 -47.73 -4.02
CA GLY A 543 39.39 -47.88 -5.48
C GLY A 543 40.73 -47.61 -6.18
N PRO A 544 40.80 -47.66 -7.52
CA PRO A 544 42.00 -47.33 -8.28
C PRO A 544 42.28 -45.82 -8.24
N GLU A 545 43.52 -45.43 -8.54
CA GLU A 545 43.92 -44.02 -8.57
C GLU A 545 43.17 -43.19 -9.62
N ARG A 546 42.63 -43.81 -10.68
CA ARG A 546 41.86 -43.13 -11.72
C ARG A 546 40.40 -43.59 -11.69
N CYS A 547 39.63 -42.99 -10.79
CA CYS A 547 38.22 -43.30 -10.59
C CYS A 547 37.32 -42.05 -10.41
N GLY A 548 37.89 -40.84 -10.50
CA GLY A 548 37.15 -39.60 -10.27
C GLY A 548 36.33 -39.16 -11.49
N PHE A 549 35.21 -38.49 -11.23
CA PHE A 549 34.42 -37.76 -12.21
C PHE A 549 34.02 -36.39 -11.67
N ASP A 550 33.85 -35.43 -12.57
CA ASP A 550 33.53 -34.04 -12.25
C ASP A 550 32.85 -33.40 -13.47
N LEU A 551 31.56 -33.12 -13.34
CA LEU A 551 30.68 -32.74 -14.45
C LEU A 551 29.95 -31.46 -14.11
N LEU A 552 29.84 -30.57 -15.11
CA LEU A 552 29.10 -29.33 -15.01
C LEU A 552 27.83 -29.46 -15.84
N PHE A 553 26.68 -29.16 -15.22
CA PHE A 553 25.42 -29.09 -15.95
C PHE A 553 25.41 -27.82 -16.80
N VAL A 554 25.35 -27.97 -18.13
CA VAL A 554 25.29 -26.85 -19.07
C VAL A 554 24.09 -27.07 -20.01
N PRO A 555 22.95 -26.36 -19.80
CA PRO A 555 22.70 -25.39 -18.73
C PRO A 555 22.53 -26.04 -17.34
N PRO A 556 22.70 -25.28 -16.23
CA PRO A 556 22.41 -25.78 -14.89
C PRO A 556 20.96 -26.22 -14.73
N LEU A 557 20.76 -27.18 -13.82
CA LEU A 557 19.46 -27.74 -13.49
C LEU A 557 18.54 -26.68 -12.91
N SER A 558 17.25 -26.81 -13.20
CA SER A 558 16.24 -25.83 -12.79
C SER A 558 16.15 -25.72 -11.26
N PRO A 559 16.13 -24.49 -10.70
CA PRO A 559 15.87 -24.28 -9.27
C PRO A 559 14.38 -24.47 -8.92
N LEU A 560 13.49 -24.37 -9.90
CA LEU A 560 12.03 -24.43 -9.70
C LEU A 560 11.48 -25.85 -9.59
N THR A 561 12.30 -26.86 -9.88
CA THR A 561 11.89 -28.25 -9.83
C THR A 561 12.82 -29.06 -8.96
N ARG A 562 12.26 -30.03 -8.24
CA ARG A 562 13.02 -31.04 -7.52
C ARG A 562 13.86 -31.82 -8.51
N GLN A 563 15.16 -31.93 -8.27
CA GLN A 563 16.10 -32.67 -9.10
C GLN A 563 16.50 -33.95 -8.37
N ILE A 564 16.17 -35.09 -8.96
CA ILE A 564 16.64 -36.40 -8.54
C ILE A 564 17.79 -36.78 -9.46
N ILE A 565 19.02 -36.72 -8.94
CA ILE A 565 20.26 -36.95 -9.68
C ILE A 565 20.78 -38.34 -9.35
N GLU A 566 20.93 -39.18 -10.36
CA GLU A 566 21.42 -40.54 -10.27
C GLU A 566 22.69 -40.69 -11.10
N VAL A 567 23.76 -41.24 -10.51
CA VAL A 567 24.96 -41.63 -11.25
C VAL A 567 24.91 -43.13 -11.49
N ARG A 568 24.85 -43.55 -12.74
CA ARG A 568 24.74 -44.97 -13.11
C ARG A 568 25.92 -45.39 -13.98
N ASN A 569 26.34 -46.63 -13.85
CA ASN A 569 27.24 -47.26 -14.82
C ASN A 569 26.52 -47.37 -16.17
N GLU A 570 27.08 -46.81 -17.23
CA GLU A 570 26.45 -46.76 -18.55
C GLU A 570 26.22 -48.16 -19.14
N ARG A 571 27.14 -49.09 -18.88
CA ARG A 571 27.10 -50.45 -19.44
C ARG A 571 26.13 -51.36 -18.70
N THR A 572 26.08 -51.25 -17.37
CA THR A 572 25.31 -52.19 -16.52
C THR A 572 24.03 -51.60 -15.95
N GLY A 573 23.84 -50.28 -16.03
CA GLY A 573 22.73 -49.56 -15.40
C GLY A 573 22.82 -49.48 -13.87
N ALA A 574 23.89 -50.05 -13.27
CA ALA A 574 24.10 -50.12 -11.84
C ALA A 574 24.21 -48.72 -11.22
N LEU A 575 23.43 -48.46 -10.18
CA LEU A 575 23.39 -47.18 -9.48
C LEU A 575 24.58 -47.03 -8.51
N LEU A 576 25.19 -45.85 -8.51
CA LEU A 576 26.18 -45.44 -7.53
C LEU A 576 25.47 -44.92 -6.26
N GLY A 577 25.42 -45.74 -5.21
CA GLY A 577 24.81 -45.34 -3.94
C GLY A 577 23.29 -45.13 -4.04
N GLN A 578 22.80 -44.05 -3.43
CA GLN A 578 21.40 -43.62 -3.53
C GLN A 578 21.29 -42.36 -4.42
N PRO A 579 20.12 -42.11 -5.04
CA PRO A 579 19.88 -40.89 -5.79
C PRO A 579 20.09 -39.66 -4.89
N VAL A 580 20.76 -38.63 -5.41
CA VAL A 580 20.87 -37.34 -4.71
C VAL A 580 19.66 -36.50 -5.06
N ILE A 581 18.97 -36.02 -4.03
CA ILE A 581 17.80 -35.17 -4.18
C ILE A 581 18.21 -33.73 -3.88
N VAL A 582 18.06 -32.86 -4.87
CA VAL A 582 18.11 -31.41 -4.70
C VAL A 582 16.67 -30.91 -4.77
N GLU A 583 16.13 -30.43 -3.64
CA GLU A 583 14.74 -29.95 -3.59
C GLU A 583 14.53 -28.71 -4.46
N ALA A 584 13.29 -28.38 -4.83
CA ALA A 584 13.00 -27.10 -5.49
C ALA A 584 13.28 -25.94 -4.51
N ALA A 585 13.77 -24.80 -5.00
CA ALA A 585 13.93 -23.59 -4.19
C ALA A 585 12.54 -23.07 -3.79
N ASP A 586 12.26 -23.03 -2.49
CA ASP A 586 11.01 -22.50 -1.91
C ASP A 586 11.18 -21.09 -1.32
N GLN A 587 12.38 -20.51 -1.43
CA GLN A 587 12.77 -19.18 -0.94
C GLN A 587 13.74 -18.52 -1.94
N PHE A 588 13.98 -17.21 -1.79
CA PHE A 588 15.04 -16.48 -2.50
C PHE A 588 16.42 -16.92 -1.98
N ASP A 589 16.84 -18.13 -2.34
CA ASP A 589 18.16 -18.67 -2.04
C ASP A 589 19.19 -18.21 -3.10
N PRO A 590 20.51 -18.34 -2.84
CA PRO A 590 21.54 -17.90 -3.79
C PRO A 590 21.45 -18.55 -5.17
N ASP A 591 20.92 -19.79 -5.26
CA ASP A 591 20.76 -20.51 -6.52
C ASP A 591 19.60 -19.90 -7.35
N PHE A 592 18.51 -19.54 -6.70
CA PHE A 592 17.38 -18.83 -7.30
C PHE A 592 17.76 -17.40 -7.71
N GLU A 593 18.49 -16.67 -6.86
CA GLU A 593 19.03 -15.35 -7.21
C GLU A 593 19.92 -15.39 -8.45
N GLU A 594 20.78 -16.40 -8.56
CA GLU A 594 21.63 -16.60 -9.73
C GLU A 594 20.81 -16.97 -10.98
N ALA A 595 19.75 -17.76 -10.83
CA ALA A 595 18.83 -18.05 -11.94
C ALA A 595 18.09 -16.78 -12.42
N VAL A 596 17.61 -15.94 -11.50
CA VAL A 596 17.01 -14.63 -11.81
C VAL A 596 18.04 -13.70 -12.47
N ARG A 597 19.29 -13.67 -11.98
CA ARG A 597 20.39 -12.90 -12.57
C ARG A 597 20.68 -13.31 -14.01
N ARG A 598 20.65 -14.61 -14.31
CA ARG A 598 20.83 -15.12 -15.68
C ARG A 598 19.64 -14.80 -16.57
N ALA A 599 18.42 -14.98 -16.09
CA ALA A 599 17.21 -14.64 -16.83
C ALA A 599 17.21 -13.15 -17.23
N THR A 600 17.57 -12.27 -16.30
CA THR A 600 17.68 -10.82 -16.56
C THR A 600 18.88 -10.47 -17.45
N SER A 601 20.02 -11.15 -17.31
CA SER A 601 21.21 -10.93 -18.17
C SER A 601 21.06 -11.51 -19.58
N SER A 602 20.12 -12.43 -19.80
CA SER A 602 19.88 -13.08 -21.10
C SER A 602 19.10 -12.22 -22.10
N VAL A 603 18.63 -11.05 -21.68
CA VAL A 603 17.88 -10.11 -22.50
C VAL A 603 18.83 -9.40 -23.48
N GLN A 604 18.54 -9.52 -24.78
CA GLN A 604 19.43 -9.00 -25.84
C GLN A 604 18.86 -7.80 -26.62
N ASP A 605 17.58 -7.48 -26.45
CA ASP A 605 16.89 -6.43 -27.21
C ASP A 605 16.02 -5.51 -26.33
N ALA A 606 15.72 -4.31 -26.83
CA ALA A 606 14.97 -3.29 -26.10
C ALA A 606 13.58 -3.77 -25.65
N LYS A 607 12.87 -4.53 -26.51
CA LYS A 607 11.56 -5.10 -26.18
C LYS A 607 11.63 -6.12 -25.04
N GLY A 608 12.69 -6.93 -25.00
CA GLY A 608 12.95 -7.84 -23.90
C GLY A 608 13.26 -7.10 -22.60
N TYR A 609 14.00 -5.97 -22.66
CA TYR A 609 14.28 -5.15 -21.48
C TYR A 609 12.99 -4.58 -20.90
N ASP A 610 12.14 -3.98 -21.73
CA ASP A 610 10.86 -3.41 -21.29
C ASP A 610 9.95 -4.47 -20.65
N ARG A 611 9.87 -5.66 -21.26
CA ARG A 611 9.05 -6.77 -20.74
C ARG A 611 9.54 -7.26 -19.37
N VAL A 612 10.85 -7.46 -19.23
CA VAL A 612 11.45 -7.94 -17.98
C VAL A 612 11.37 -6.87 -16.90
N LEU A 613 11.68 -5.61 -17.21
CA LEU A 613 11.57 -4.49 -16.27
C LEU A 613 10.12 -4.29 -15.79
N SER A 614 9.14 -4.35 -16.70
CA SER A 614 7.72 -4.24 -16.35
C SER A 614 7.28 -5.38 -15.43
N PHE A 615 7.71 -6.61 -15.70
CA PHE A 615 7.42 -7.75 -14.84
C PHE A 615 8.04 -7.59 -13.45
N LEU A 616 9.33 -7.24 -13.37
CA LEU A 616 10.03 -7.04 -12.10
C LEU A 616 9.45 -5.86 -11.30
N ALA A 617 9.11 -4.76 -11.96
CA ALA A 617 8.43 -3.62 -11.34
C ALA A 617 7.08 -4.06 -10.76
N ALA A 618 6.29 -4.86 -11.49
CA ALA A 618 5.03 -5.39 -10.99
C ALA A 618 5.22 -6.33 -9.79
N GLN A 619 6.26 -7.19 -9.78
CA GLN A 619 6.56 -8.03 -8.61
C GLN A 619 7.02 -7.20 -7.41
N MET A 620 7.85 -6.19 -7.64
CA MET A 620 8.28 -5.26 -6.60
C MET A 620 7.07 -4.53 -5.99
N GLU A 621 6.15 -4.04 -6.82
CA GLU A 621 4.93 -3.37 -6.36
C GLU A 621 4.03 -4.28 -5.52
N ARG A 622 3.86 -5.54 -5.92
CA ARG A 622 3.14 -6.55 -5.13
C ARG A 622 3.81 -6.80 -3.78
N LEU A 623 5.13 -6.90 -3.75
CA LEU A 623 5.88 -7.13 -2.51
C LEU A 623 5.78 -5.93 -1.57
N LYS A 624 5.91 -4.71 -2.09
CA LYS A 624 5.72 -3.46 -1.32
C LYS A 624 4.31 -3.38 -0.74
N GLN A 625 3.29 -3.68 -1.54
CA GLN A 625 1.90 -3.69 -1.07
C GLN A 625 1.67 -4.77 0.00
N SER A 626 2.17 -5.99 -0.21
CA SER A 626 2.07 -7.07 0.77
C SER A 626 2.75 -6.71 2.10
N HIS A 627 3.92 -6.06 2.05
CA HIS A 627 4.59 -5.54 3.24
C HIS A 627 3.71 -4.50 3.96
N ALA A 628 3.13 -3.55 3.22
CA ALA A 628 2.22 -2.55 3.78
C ALA A 628 0.96 -3.17 4.41
N ASP A 629 0.41 -4.22 3.81
CA ASP A 629 -0.75 -4.95 4.35
C ASP A 629 -0.41 -5.74 5.62
N HIS A 630 0.81 -6.26 5.71
CA HIS A 630 1.33 -6.89 6.92
C HIS A 630 1.55 -5.85 8.03
N GLN A 631 2.25 -4.75 7.73
CA GLN A 631 2.56 -3.69 8.69
C GLN A 631 1.29 -2.99 9.19
N SER A 632 0.31 -2.78 8.31
CA SER A 632 -0.99 -2.22 8.68
C SER A 632 -1.86 -3.15 9.52
N GLY A 633 -1.51 -4.44 9.60
CA GLY A 633 -2.34 -5.48 10.18
C GLY A 633 -3.61 -5.76 9.39
N ARG A 634 -3.73 -5.29 8.14
CA ARG A 634 -4.88 -5.60 7.27
C ARG A 634 -5.03 -7.10 7.07
N ILE A 635 -3.95 -7.82 6.79
CA ILE A 635 -3.98 -9.28 6.63
C ILE A 635 -4.58 -9.93 7.87
N ARG A 636 -4.10 -9.55 9.06
CA ARG A 636 -4.63 -10.05 10.34
C ARG A 636 -6.11 -9.73 10.50
N ASN A 637 -6.53 -8.51 10.16
CA ASN A 637 -7.93 -8.09 10.25
C ASN A 637 -8.82 -8.87 9.28
N THR A 638 -8.38 -9.12 8.04
CA THR A 638 -9.09 -9.94 7.05
C THR A 638 -9.25 -11.37 7.58
N THR A 639 -8.17 -12.00 8.06
CA THR A 639 -8.23 -13.33 8.66
C THR A 639 -9.13 -13.36 9.90
N GLN A 640 -9.16 -12.29 10.69
CA GLN A 640 -10.03 -12.18 11.85
C GLN A 640 -11.51 -12.02 11.46
N ARG A 641 -11.83 -11.27 10.39
CA ARG A 641 -13.17 -11.19 9.81
C ARG A 641 -13.63 -12.56 9.29
N GLU A 642 -12.79 -13.28 8.56
CA GLU A 642 -13.08 -14.63 8.10
C GLU A 642 -13.34 -15.61 9.25
N ARG A 643 -12.55 -15.52 10.33
CA ARG A 643 -12.79 -16.30 11.55
C ARG A 643 -14.10 -15.93 12.24
N SER A 644 -14.45 -14.64 12.26
CA SER A 644 -15.74 -14.15 12.79
C SER A 644 -16.91 -14.71 12.00
N ARG A 645 -16.83 -14.67 10.66
CA ARG A 645 -17.81 -15.28 9.73
C ARG A 645 -18.03 -16.76 9.98
N ARG A 646 -16.99 -17.45 10.46
CA ARG A 646 -17.01 -18.87 10.82
C ARG A 646 -17.42 -19.16 12.28
N GLY A 647 -17.81 -18.14 13.05
CA GLY A 647 -18.21 -18.30 14.46
C GLY A 647 -17.06 -18.68 15.40
N LEU A 648 -15.80 -18.46 15.01
CA LEU A 648 -14.62 -18.78 15.81
C LEU A 648 -14.28 -17.64 16.81
N VAL A 649 -13.80 -18.01 18.00
CA VAL A 649 -13.43 -17.06 19.06
C VAL A 649 -12.32 -16.13 18.59
N LEU A 650 -12.55 -14.82 18.75
CA LEU A 650 -11.63 -13.78 18.28
C LEU A 650 -10.53 -13.47 19.30
N PRO A 651 -9.27 -13.32 18.87
CA PRO A 651 -8.20 -12.83 19.72
C PRO A 651 -8.39 -11.34 20.08
N ALA A 652 -7.65 -10.89 21.10
CA ALA A 652 -7.75 -9.55 21.69
C ALA A 652 -7.65 -8.40 20.67
N ARG A 653 -8.28 -7.27 21.03
CA ARG A 653 -8.38 -6.05 20.22
C ARG A 653 -7.00 -5.52 19.84
N ARG A 654 -6.83 -5.11 18.58
CA ARG A 654 -5.59 -4.54 18.03
C ARG A 654 -5.20 -3.25 18.77
N ALA A 655 -3.90 -3.04 19.01
CA ALA A 655 -3.35 -1.76 19.47
C ALA A 655 -3.65 -0.64 18.46
N LEU A 656 -4.02 0.55 18.96
CA LEU A 656 -4.26 1.72 18.12
C LEU A 656 -2.95 2.11 17.41
N ARG A 657 -3.02 2.54 16.14
CA ARG A 657 -1.82 2.89 15.37
C ARG A 657 -1.70 4.40 15.19
N ALA A 658 -0.51 4.94 15.40
CA ALA A 658 -0.20 6.34 15.20
C ALA A 658 0.89 6.52 14.14
N LEU A 659 0.64 7.34 13.12
CA LEU A 659 1.67 7.79 12.18
C LEU A 659 2.18 9.17 12.61
N VAL A 660 3.48 9.31 12.77
CA VAL A 660 4.15 10.58 13.11
C VAL A 660 5.01 11.02 11.93
N VAL A 661 4.78 12.24 11.45
CA VAL A 661 5.44 12.81 10.27
C VAL A 661 6.24 14.04 10.67
N ASP A 662 7.52 14.07 10.32
CA ASP A 662 8.38 15.27 10.36
C ASP A 662 9.17 15.37 9.05
N ALA A 663 9.77 16.52 8.79
CA ALA A 663 10.60 16.72 7.61
C ALA A 663 11.84 15.83 7.61
N ARG A 664 12.44 15.61 8.78
CA ARG A 664 13.74 14.93 8.93
C ARG A 664 13.74 14.01 10.13
N MET A 665 14.70 13.09 10.19
CA MET A 665 14.92 12.29 11.39
C MET A 665 15.15 13.22 12.61
N PRO A 666 14.47 12.96 13.74
CA PRO A 666 14.61 13.79 14.93
C PRO A 666 15.95 13.54 15.61
N ASP A 667 16.71 14.60 15.89
CA ASP A 667 17.94 14.54 16.69
C ASP A 667 17.82 15.49 17.90
N ALA A 668 17.72 14.91 19.10
CA ALA A 668 17.61 15.66 20.35
C ALA A 668 18.80 16.62 20.61
N ARG A 669 19.93 16.45 19.90
CA ARG A 669 21.10 17.33 20.03
C ARG A 669 21.05 18.54 19.09
N ARG A 670 20.09 18.57 18.14
CA ARG A 670 20.03 19.58 17.08
C ARG A 670 19.13 20.76 17.44
N ASP A 671 17.92 20.48 17.88
CA ASP A 671 16.89 21.50 18.09
C ASP A 671 15.77 21.05 19.05
N ALA A 672 15.06 22.04 19.61
CA ALA A 672 13.98 21.80 20.57
C ALA A 672 12.77 21.06 19.96
N GLY A 673 12.49 21.26 18.67
CA GLY A 673 11.40 20.54 18.00
C GLY A 673 11.68 19.04 17.92
N SER A 674 12.94 18.65 17.72
CA SER A 674 13.36 17.25 17.77
C SER A 674 13.18 16.65 19.17
N CYS A 675 13.46 17.41 20.23
CA CYS A 675 13.15 16.98 21.60
C CYS A 675 11.64 16.80 21.83
N ALA A 676 10.82 17.71 21.30
CA ALA A 676 9.37 17.68 21.45
C ALA A 676 8.75 16.46 20.76
N ILE A 677 9.05 16.23 19.48
CA ILE A 677 8.50 15.09 18.74
C ILE A 677 8.93 13.75 19.33
N LEU A 678 10.20 13.59 19.75
CA LEU A 678 10.66 12.40 20.46
C LEU A 678 9.88 12.18 21.75
N SER A 679 9.71 13.23 22.56
CA SER A 679 8.94 13.15 23.80
C SER A 679 7.48 12.75 23.54
N HIS A 680 6.87 13.25 22.48
CA HIS A 680 5.48 12.95 22.14
C HIS A 680 5.31 11.54 21.57
N MET A 681 6.27 11.02 20.80
CA MET A 681 6.27 9.62 20.35
C MET A 681 6.33 8.64 21.53
N PHE A 682 7.20 8.90 22.52
CA PHE A 682 7.24 8.08 23.74
C PHE A 682 5.94 8.18 24.56
N ALA A 683 5.32 9.36 24.60
CA ALA A 683 4.03 9.55 25.24
C ALA A 683 2.92 8.76 24.52
N LEU A 684 2.89 8.76 23.18
CA LEU A 684 1.97 7.94 22.39
C LEU A 684 2.13 6.44 22.67
N GLN A 685 3.37 5.93 22.73
CA GLN A 685 3.63 4.54 23.12
C GLN A 685 3.12 4.23 24.53
N THR A 686 3.32 5.16 25.48
CA THR A 686 2.82 5.03 26.87
C THR A 686 1.29 4.97 26.92
N LEU A 687 0.62 5.66 25.99
CA LEU A 687 -0.83 5.64 25.82
C LEU A 687 -1.34 4.39 25.07
N GLY A 688 -0.45 3.46 24.69
CA GLY A 688 -0.80 2.19 24.06
C GLY A 688 -0.90 2.24 22.53
N TYR A 689 -0.35 3.28 21.90
CA TYR A 689 -0.24 3.33 20.44
C TYR A 689 0.97 2.55 19.94
N ASP A 690 0.78 1.82 18.86
CA ASP A 690 1.84 1.35 17.97
C ASP A 690 2.25 2.52 17.05
N VAL A 691 3.47 3.01 17.21
CA VAL A 691 3.94 4.26 16.62
C VAL A 691 4.82 3.98 15.40
N SER A 692 4.39 4.48 14.25
CA SER A 692 5.20 4.56 13.03
C SER A 692 5.67 5.99 12.81
N PHE A 693 6.90 6.15 12.31
CA PHE A 693 7.51 7.45 12.04
C PHE A 693 7.96 7.56 10.58
N VAL A 694 7.84 8.74 9.99
CA VAL A 694 8.39 9.03 8.66
C VAL A 694 9.08 10.40 8.63
N ALA A 695 10.29 10.41 8.07
CA ALA A 695 11.06 11.61 7.76
C ALA A 695 10.85 12.00 6.29
N ALA A 696 9.89 12.89 6.03
CA ALA A 696 9.36 13.18 4.70
C ALA A 696 10.42 13.56 3.66
N ASP A 697 11.42 14.36 4.04
CA ASP A 697 12.48 14.84 3.13
C ASP A 697 13.71 13.91 3.10
N GLU A 698 13.74 12.85 3.93
CA GLU A 698 14.90 11.94 4.09
C GLU A 698 14.57 10.47 3.77
N MET A 699 13.37 10.16 3.26
CA MET A 699 12.94 8.78 2.91
C MET A 699 13.87 8.10 1.90
N GLY A 700 14.54 8.88 1.05
CA GLY A 700 15.49 8.41 0.04
C GLY A 700 16.88 8.04 0.59
N SER A 701 17.18 8.36 1.86
CA SER A 701 18.49 8.10 2.44
C SER A 701 18.60 6.66 2.94
N ALA A 702 19.65 5.94 2.52
CA ALA A 702 19.87 4.52 2.83
C ALA A 702 20.13 4.20 4.32
N SER A 703 20.02 5.18 5.21
CA SER A 703 20.13 5.00 6.65
C SER A 703 18.77 5.22 7.31
N ALA A 704 17.88 4.23 7.22
CA ALA A 704 16.83 4.10 8.20
C ALA A 704 17.54 3.92 9.56
N GLN A 705 17.70 5.01 10.32
CA GLN A 705 18.15 4.89 11.70
C GLN A 705 17.06 4.13 12.44
N VAL A 706 17.41 2.94 12.93
CA VAL A 706 16.51 2.16 13.77
C VAL A 706 16.26 2.97 15.04
N MET A 707 15.00 3.35 15.24
CA MET A 707 14.53 3.85 16.52
C MET A 707 14.00 2.64 17.29
N ASP A 708 14.51 2.43 18.50
CA ASP A 708 14.04 1.32 19.34
C ASP A 708 12.51 1.47 19.54
N ASP A 709 11.77 0.39 19.25
CA ASP A 709 10.31 0.28 19.40
C ASP A 709 9.45 1.24 18.54
N ILE A 710 10.02 1.90 17.51
CA ILE A 710 9.29 2.74 16.55
C ILE A 710 9.56 2.28 15.13
N ASP A 711 8.50 2.01 14.38
CA ASP A 711 8.57 1.60 12.98
C ASP A 711 8.89 2.81 12.08
N VAL A 712 10.10 2.86 11.52
CA VAL A 712 10.48 3.92 10.58
C VAL A 712 10.08 3.54 9.15
N CYS A 713 9.12 4.28 8.57
CA CYS A 713 8.67 4.10 7.19
C CYS A 713 9.66 4.77 6.22
N ALA A 714 10.38 3.96 5.44
CA ALA A 714 11.37 4.44 4.47
C ALA A 714 11.53 3.46 3.28
N LEU A 715 12.47 3.76 2.39
CA LEU A 715 12.91 2.83 1.35
C LEU A 715 13.44 1.50 1.96
N PRO A 716 13.29 0.36 1.26
CA PRO A 716 12.73 0.23 -0.08
C PRO A 716 11.20 0.15 -0.13
N PHE A 717 10.51 0.14 1.02
CA PHE A 717 9.08 -0.17 1.10
C PHE A 717 8.17 1.00 0.73
N TYR A 718 8.59 2.22 1.09
CA TYR A 718 7.84 3.44 0.80
C TYR A 718 8.76 4.45 0.12
N ASN A 719 8.34 4.93 -1.05
CA ASN A 719 9.12 5.91 -1.82
C ASN A 719 8.90 7.34 -1.33
N SER A 720 7.73 7.62 -0.76
CA SER A 720 7.33 8.94 -0.30
C SER A 720 6.21 8.82 0.75
N VAL A 721 5.85 9.93 1.40
CA VAL A 721 4.73 9.98 2.36
C VAL A 721 3.40 9.70 1.65
N GLU A 722 3.24 10.19 0.43
CA GLU A 722 2.09 9.92 -0.44
C GLU A 722 1.93 8.42 -0.72
N ASP A 723 3.04 7.75 -1.06
CA ASP A 723 3.06 6.30 -1.29
C ASP A 723 2.69 5.53 -0.03
N LEU A 724 3.23 5.92 1.13
CA LEU A 724 2.87 5.37 2.43
C LEU A 724 1.38 5.53 2.72
N LEU A 725 0.86 6.75 2.64
CA LEU A 725 -0.54 7.06 2.94
C LEU A 725 -1.49 6.26 2.02
N ARG A 726 -1.16 6.14 0.74
CA ARG A 726 -1.92 5.36 -0.24
C ARG A 726 -1.88 3.86 0.05
N ARG A 727 -0.70 3.26 0.20
CA ARG A 727 -0.55 1.81 0.46
C ARG A 727 -1.18 1.40 1.78
N GLN A 728 -1.03 2.23 2.80
CA GLN A 728 -1.56 2.02 4.16
C GLN A 728 -2.86 2.81 4.42
N ALA A 729 -3.65 3.12 3.39
CA ALA A 729 -4.94 3.81 3.52
C ALA A 729 -5.83 3.24 4.65
N GLN A 730 -6.42 4.12 5.45
CA GLN A 730 -7.33 3.80 6.56
C GLN A 730 -6.74 2.85 7.63
N SER A 731 -5.42 2.80 7.76
CA SER A 731 -4.76 1.88 8.69
C SER A 731 -4.28 2.53 9.97
N PHE A 732 -4.21 3.86 10.02
CA PHE A 732 -3.83 4.62 11.20
C PHE A 732 -5.06 5.15 11.92
N ASP A 733 -5.02 5.12 13.25
CA ASP A 733 -6.06 5.66 14.12
C ASP A 733 -5.77 7.13 14.48
N LEU A 734 -4.49 7.53 14.41
CA LEU A 734 -4.01 8.88 14.67
C LEU A 734 -2.90 9.23 13.66
N VAL A 735 -2.91 10.45 13.13
CA VAL A 735 -1.82 10.99 12.32
C VAL A 735 -1.35 12.31 12.93
N TYR A 736 -0.08 12.36 13.31
CA TYR A 736 0.58 13.49 13.93
C TYR A 736 1.49 14.18 12.92
N LEU A 737 1.16 15.41 12.54
CA LEU A 737 1.93 16.24 11.61
C LEU A 737 2.72 17.29 12.40
N HIS A 738 4.04 17.16 12.43
CA HIS A 738 4.92 18.06 13.17
C HIS A 738 5.39 19.23 12.31
N ARG A 739 5.19 20.46 12.80
CA ARG A 739 5.57 21.74 12.15
C ARG A 739 4.69 22.13 10.96
N GLN A 740 4.77 23.42 10.64
CA GLN A 740 3.92 24.09 9.66
C GLN A 740 4.06 23.49 8.26
N ASP A 741 5.28 23.28 7.79
CA ASP A 741 5.57 22.81 6.44
C ASP A 741 4.97 21.42 6.19
N ILE A 742 5.15 20.49 7.13
CA ILE A 742 4.58 19.13 7.06
C ILE A 742 3.06 19.15 7.14
N ALA A 743 2.49 19.91 8.07
CA ALA A 743 1.04 20.03 8.16
C ALA A 743 0.45 20.60 6.87
N THR A 744 0.98 21.71 6.35
CA THR A 744 0.46 22.31 5.11
C THR A 744 0.60 21.40 3.89
N ARG A 745 1.66 20.58 3.82
CA ARG A 745 1.93 19.69 2.68
C ARG A 745 1.05 18.43 2.70
N TYR A 746 0.89 17.80 3.86
CA TYR A 746 0.33 16.44 3.93
C TYR A 746 -1.08 16.35 4.49
N LEU A 747 -1.60 17.39 5.14
CA LEU A 747 -2.91 17.30 5.78
C LEU A 747 -4.05 16.99 4.79
N PRO A 748 -4.13 17.61 3.59
CA PRO A 748 -5.14 17.22 2.58
C PRO A 748 -5.07 15.75 2.20
N LEU A 749 -3.85 15.21 2.02
CA LEU A 749 -3.64 13.80 1.67
C LEU A 749 -3.97 12.86 2.84
N VAL A 750 -3.67 13.27 4.07
CA VAL A 750 -4.07 12.53 5.26
C VAL A 750 -5.59 12.46 5.35
N ARG A 751 -6.32 13.56 5.09
CA ARG A 751 -7.78 13.54 5.06
C ARG A 751 -8.32 12.64 3.96
N GLN A 752 -7.67 12.60 2.80
CA GLN A 752 -8.04 11.73 1.69
C GLN A 752 -7.81 10.24 2.02
N TYR A 753 -6.62 9.86 2.47
CA TYR A 753 -6.24 8.44 2.62
C TYR A 753 -6.49 7.86 4.02
N GLN A 754 -6.62 8.70 5.04
CA GLN A 754 -6.82 8.34 6.44
C GLN A 754 -8.03 9.06 7.04
N SER A 755 -9.14 9.12 6.30
CA SER A 755 -10.36 9.83 6.72
C SER A 755 -10.93 9.42 8.07
N LYS A 756 -10.63 8.22 8.59
CA LYS A 756 -11.03 7.77 9.94
C LYS A 756 -10.02 8.10 11.04
N ALA A 757 -8.83 8.56 10.69
CA ALA A 757 -7.78 8.86 11.65
C ALA A 757 -8.03 10.23 12.29
N ARG A 758 -7.71 10.35 13.58
CA ARG A 758 -7.63 11.66 14.22
C ARG A 758 -6.35 12.37 13.78
N VAL A 759 -6.49 13.53 13.17
CA VAL A 759 -5.38 14.31 12.60
C VAL A 759 -4.96 15.40 13.57
N ILE A 760 -3.69 15.37 13.94
CA ILE A 760 -3.08 16.30 14.87
C ILE A 760 -2.09 17.18 14.13
N TYR A 761 -2.25 18.48 14.27
CA TYR A 761 -1.25 19.45 13.86
C TYR A 761 -0.47 19.93 15.09
N ALA A 762 0.80 19.55 15.18
CA ALA A 762 1.70 19.99 16.24
C ALA A 762 2.53 21.20 15.81
N VAL A 763 2.17 22.36 16.36
CA VAL A 763 2.82 23.65 16.16
C VAL A 763 4.06 23.74 17.06
N ALA A 764 5.24 23.70 16.44
CA ALA A 764 6.50 23.93 17.15
C ALA A 764 6.66 25.40 17.57
N ASP A 765 6.36 26.31 16.64
CA ASP A 765 6.19 27.75 16.83
C ASP A 765 5.24 28.29 15.74
N LEU A 766 4.54 29.39 16.02
CA LEU A 766 3.80 30.12 14.99
C LEU A 766 4.80 30.87 14.10
N HIS A 767 5.12 30.29 12.95
CA HIS A 767 6.18 30.76 12.08
C HIS A 767 5.86 32.16 11.55
N HIS A 768 4.59 32.45 11.25
CA HIS A 768 4.18 33.78 10.81
C HIS A 768 4.48 34.87 11.86
N MET A 769 4.30 34.58 13.16
CA MET A 769 4.60 35.52 14.23
C MET A 769 6.09 35.81 14.32
N ARG A 770 6.92 34.76 14.21
CA ARG A 770 8.37 34.90 14.20
C ARG A 770 8.84 35.78 13.04
N ILE A 771 8.33 35.56 11.83
CA ILE A 771 8.67 36.36 10.64
C ILE A 771 8.17 37.81 10.79
N ALA A 772 6.93 38.02 11.26
CA ALA A 772 6.38 39.37 11.45
C ALA A 772 7.18 40.19 12.48
N ARG A 773 7.60 39.55 13.58
CA ARG A 773 8.46 40.20 14.60
C ARG A 773 9.87 40.46 14.07
N GLN A 774 10.43 39.53 13.28
CA GLN A 774 11.70 39.76 12.60
C GLN A 774 11.62 40.95 11.65
N ALA A 775 10.55 41.05 10.86
CA ALA A 775 10.31 42.17 9.95
C ALA A 775 10.30 43.52 10.68
N ALA A 776 9.71 43.57 11.88
CA ALA A 776 9.66 44.77 12.71
C ALA A 776 11.03 45.14 13.31
N VAL A 777 11.79 44.16 13.80
CA VAL A 777 13.11 44.40 14.42
C VAL A 777 14.19 44.73 13.39
N GLU A 778 14.18 44.05 12.23
CA GLU A 778 15.14 44.27 11.15
C GLU A 778 14.73 45.41 10.20
N GLU A 779 13.55 46.00 10.38
CA GLU A 779 12.94 47.02 9.50
C GLU A 779 12.81 46.56 8.04
N ARG A 780 12.36 45.31 7.85
CA ARG A 780 12.27 44.63 6.55
C ARG A 780 10.81 44.38 6.13
N PRO A 781 10.14 45.33 5.45
CA PRO A 781 8.71 45.23 5.15
C PRO A 781 8.35 44.05 4.23
N GLU A 782 9.28 43.57 3.41
CA GLU A 782 9.08 42.40 2.54
C GLU A 782 8.81 41.12 3.34
N LEU A 783 9.38 41.00 4.54
CA LEU A 783 9.12 39.86 5.42
C LEU A 783 7.69 39.88 5.99
N MET A 784 7.04 41.06 6.07
CA MET A 784 5.66 41.16 6.54
C MET A 784 4.67 40.56 5.54
N ALA A 785 4.91 40.71 4.24
CA ALA A 785 4.12 40.04 3.21
C ALA A 785 4.27 38.51 3.32
N LYS A 786 5.50 38.03 3.51
CA LYS A 786 5.75 36.60 3.74
C LYS A 786 5.08 36.08 5.01
N ALA A 787 5.10 36.84 6.09
CA ALA A 787 4.41 36.48 7.33
C ALA A 787 2.91 36.28 7.12
N ARG A 788 2.24 37.14 6.33
CA ARG A 788 0.81 36.97 6.02
C ARG A 788 0.54 35.68 5.25
N GLN A 789 1.35 35.37 4.23
CA GLN A 789 1.21 34.12 3.47
C GLN A 789 1.38 32.89 4.38
N VAL A 790 2.39 32.90 5.26
CA VAL A 790 2.62 31.79 6.21
C VAL A 790 1.47 31.67 7.21
N ARG A 791 0.92 32.79 7.69
CA ARG A 791 -0.22 32.79 8.62
C ARG A 791 -1.42 32.10 7.98
N ASP A 792 -1.74 32.46 6.75
CA ASP A 792 -2.93 31.94 6.07
C ASP A 792 -2.79 30.42 5.85
N ALA A 793 -1.59 29.93 5.54
CA ALA A 793 -1.28 28.51 5.45
C ALA A 793 -1.35 27.78 6.82
N GLU A 794 -0.78 28.36 7.89
CA GLU A 794 -0.86 27.81 9.25
C GLU A 794 -2.31 27.70 9.73
N TYR A 795 -3.12 28.74 9.47
CA TYR A 795 -4.51 28.77 9.89
C TYR A 795 -5.38 27.83 9.05
N ALA A 796 -5.09 27.68 7.75
CA ALA A 796 -5.75 26.67 6.92
C ALA A 796 -5.46 25.25 7.43
N ALA A 797 -4.20 24.93 7.74
CA ALA A 797 -3.83 23.64 8.32
C ALA A 797 -4.49 23.42 9.69
N ALA A 798 -4.51 24.44 10.55
CA ALA A 798 -5.18 24.37 11.85
C ALA A 798 -6.68 24.07 11.74
N ARG A 799 -7.39 24.64 10.75
CA ARG A 799 -8.82 24.37 10.53
C ARG A 799 -9.10 22.95 10.03
N GLN A 800 -8.17 22.38 9.27
CA GLN A 800 -8.35 21.02 8.75
C GLN A 800 -7.93 19.94 9.75
N ALA A 801 -7.22 20.27 10.83
CA ALA A 801 -6.83 19.33 11.88
C ALA A 801 -7.97 19.11 12.89
N ASP A 802 -8.05 17.91 13.47
CA ASP A 802 -8.99 17.63 14.57
C ASP A 802 -8.52 18.28 15.87
N VAL A 803 -7.20 18.30 16.08
CA VAL A 803 -6.55 18.90 17.25
C VAL A 803 -5.30 19.65 16.84
N VAL A 804 -5.11 20.83 17.42
CA VAL A 804 -3.86 21.59 17.32
C VAL A 804 -3.13 21.56 18.65
N LEU A 805 -1.90 21.07 18.64
CA LEU A 805 -1.01 21.09 19.80
C LEU A 805 -0.01 22.23 19.67
N THR A 806 0.23 22.95 20.75
CA THR A 806 1.34 23.91 20.87
C THR A 806 2.00 23.75 22.23
N HIS A 807 3.21 24.26 22.36
CA HIS A 807 3.95 24.27 23.62
C HIS A 807 3.83 25.61 24.37
N SER A 808 3.24 26.63 23.75
CA SER A 808 3.15 27.99 24.29
C SER A 808 1.72 28.36 24.65
N THR A 809 1.51 28.80 25.89
CA THR A 809 0.19 29.30 26.32
C THR A 809 -0.24 30.56 25.55
N VAL A 810 0.73 31.36 25.10
CA VAL A 810 0.47 32.56 24.28
C VAL A 810 0.06 32.17 22.87
N GLU A 811 0.75 31.21 22.24
CA GLU A 811 0.37 30.74 20.90
C GLU A 811 -0.99 30.04 20.93
N ALA A 812 -1.28 29.29 21.99
CA ALA A 812 -2.61 28.69 22.18
C ALA A 812 -3.71 29.75 22.27
N ALA A 813 -3.47 30.84 23.02
CA ALA A 813 -4.43 31.94 23.11
C ALA A 813 -4.65 32.64 21.76
N ILE A 814 -3.59 32.79 20.96
CA ILE A 814 -3.66 33.38 19.61
C ILE A 814 -4.44 32.47 18.67
N LEU A 815 -4.12 31.17 18.63
CA LEU A 815 -4.84 30.21 17.79
C LEU A 815 -6.33 30.13 18.14
N ARG A 816 -6.68 30.09 19.44
CA ARG A 816 -8.09 30.08 19.87
C ARG A 816 -8.84 31.37 19.49
N ARG A 817 -8.14 32.51 19.48
CA ARG A 817 -8.72 33.81 19.10
C ARG A 817 -8.89 33.93 17.58
N ASP A 818 -7.86 33.57 16.82
CA ASP A 818 -7.78 33.84 15.39
C ASP A 818 -8.38 32.72 14.52
N VAL A 819 -8.47 31.51 15.06
CA VAL A 819 -9.02 30.32 14.38
C VAL A 819 -10.14 29.72 15.25
N PRO A 820 -11.30 30.40 15.36
CA PRO A 820 -12.39 29.93 16.20
C PRO A 820 -12.90 28.56 15.72
N GLY A 821 -13.25 27.70 16.68
CA GLY A 821 -13.76 26.34 16.42
C GLY A 821 -12.70 25.24 16.42
N VAL A 822 -11.41 25.58 16.42
CA VAL A 822 -10.33 24.59 16.50
C VAL A 822 -10.05 24.19 17.95
N GLU A 823 -9.89 22.89 18.19
CA GLU A 823 -9.50 22.36 19.49
C GLU A 823 -7.98 22.54 19.71
N VAL A 824 -7.60 23.47 20.58
CA VAL A 824 -6.19 23.82 20.83
C VAL A 824 -5.77 23.41 22.23
N HIS A 825 -4.70 22.61 22.34
CA HIS A 825 -4.13 22.14 23.61
C HIS A 825 -2.68 22.60 23.78
N VAL A 826 -2.31 22.91 25.03
CA VAL A 826 -0.93 23.20 25.40
C VAL A 826 -0.31 21.93 25.97
N VAL A 827 0.60 21.32 25.23
CA VAL A 827 1.28 20.08 25.64
C VAL A 827 2.77 20.36 25.76
N PRO A 828 3.40 20.21 26.94
CA PRO A 828 4.84 20.37 27.09
C PRO A 828 5.60 19.18 26.50
N TRP A 829 6.91 19.30 26.35
CA TRP A 829 7.79 18.15 26.13
C TRP A 829 8.65 17.85 27.36
N ALA A 830 9.14 16.61 27.44
CA ALA A 830 9.88 16.14 28.58
C ALA A 830 11.30 16.71 28.61
N VAL A 831 11.71 17.21 29.78
CA VAL A 831 13.06 17.74 30.03
C VAL A 831 13.64 17.06 31.26
N VAL A 832 14.84 16.49 31.11
CA VAL A 832 15.47 15.70 32.17
C VAL A 832 16.19 16.60 33.16
N VAL A 833 15.72 16.62 34.41
CA VAL A 833 16.40 17.34 35.50
C VAL A 833 17.68 16.63 35.91
N ARG A 834 18.78 17.39 36.04
CA ARG A 834 20.06 16.84 36.50
C ARG A 834 20.01 16.49 37.98
N LYS A 835 20.42 15.25 38.30
CA LYS A 835 20.47 14.73 39.68
C LYS A 835 21.50 15.46 40.54
N GLN A 836 22.64 15.83 39.95
CA GLN A 836 23.72 16.55 40.60
C GLN A 836 24.11 17.77 39.76
N VAL A 837 24.30 18.89 40.43
CA VAL A 837 24.73 20.17 39.83
C VAL A 837 25.92 20.71 40.65
N PRO A 838 26.93 21.31 40.01
CA PRO A 838 28.03 21.96 40.72
C PRO A 838 27.56 23.09 41.65
N SER A 839 28.31 23.31 42.73
CA SER A 839 28.04 24.43 43.65
C SER A 839 28.37 25.77 42.98
N PHE A 840 27.79 26.84 43.53
CA PHE A 840 27.93 28.21 43.03
C PHE A 840 29.40 28.65 42.90
N GLU A 841 30.26 28.25 43.84
CA GLU A 841 31.69 28.62 43.89
C GLU A 841 32.50 27.99 42.76
N LYS A 842 32.04 26.85 42.22
CA LYS A 842 32.72 26.15 41.10
C LYS A 842 32.34 26.70 39.74
N ARG A 843 31.39 27.64 39.68
CA ARG A 843 30.85 28.24 38.46
C ARG A 843 31.27 29.70 38.35
N SER A 844 31.50 30.19 37.14
CA SER A 844 31.73 31.61 36.84
C SER A 844 31.38 31.94 35.38
N GLY A 845 31.15 33.23 35.09
CA GLY A 845 30.74 33.70 33.78
C GLY A 845 29.29 33.41 33.39
N VAL A 846 28.98 33.77 32.13
CA VAL A 846 27.67 33.72 31.48
C VAL A 846 27.75 32.85 30.22
N LEU A 847 26.70 32.08 29.93
CA LEU A 847 26.57 31.29 28.71
C LEU A 847 25.42 31.82 27.84
N PHE A 848 25.62 31.90 26.54
CA PHE A 848 24.56 32.00 25.53
C PHE A 848 24.60 30.77 24.64
N LEU A 849 23.48 30.03 24.60
CA LEU A 849 23.27 28.91 23.70
C LEU A 849 22.31 29.30 22.56
N GLY A 850 22.61 28.86 21.34
CA GLY A 850 21.69 29.04 20.21
C GLY A 850 22.07 28.23 18.98
N ASN A 851 21.06 27.72 18.28
CA ASN A 851 21.25 27.23 16.91
C ASN A 851 21.18 28.45 15.96
N PHE A 852 22.28 28.74 15.27
CA PHE A 852 22.43 29.96 14.48
C PHE A 852 21.86 29.88 13.06
N SER A 853 21.28 28.74 12.67
CA SER A 853 20.39 28.67 11.49
C SER A 853 19.13 29.51 11.67
N HIS A 854 18.75 29.83 12.90
CA HIS A 854 17.62 30.71 13.22
C HIS A 854 18.08 32.16 13.46
N ALA A 855 17.50 33.09 12.71
CA ALA A 855 17.79 34.53 12.78
C ALA A 855 17.78 35.12 14.21
N PRO A 856 16.80 34.79 15.10
CA PRO A 856 16.77 35.32 16.47
C PRO A 856 18.04 35.07 17.29
N ASN A 857 18.71 33.93 17.09
CA ASN A 857 19.91 33.59 17.86
C ASN A 857 21.14 34.37 17.39
N THR A 858 21.22 34.67 16.08
CA THR A 858 22.29 35.52 15.58
C THR A 858 22.12 36.94 16.11
N ASP A 859 20.91 37.48 15.99
CA ASP A 859 20.54 38.80 16.49
C ASP A 859 20.90 38.99 17.96
N ALA A 860 20.50 38.03 18.80
CA ALA A 860 20.77 38.04 20.23
C ALA A 860 22.27 37.93 20.57
N ALA A 861 23.05 37.16 19.81
CA ALA A 861 24.49 37.05 20.06
C ALA A 861 25.23 38.37 19.75
N ILE A 862 24.82 39.06 18.69
CA ILE A 862 25.33 40.39 18.33
C ILE A 862 24.96 41.38 19.43
N TRP A 863 23.68 41.49 19.78
CA TRP A 863 23.20 42.40 20.82
C TRP A 863 23.86 42.15 22.19
N LEU A 864 24.01 40.88 22.56
CA LEU A 864 24.73 40.48 23.78
C LEU A 864 26.17 40.99 23.79
N THR A 865 26.88 40.87 22.67
CA THR A 865 28.31 41.21 22.62
C THR A 865 28.57 42.69 22.45
N GLU A 866 27.77 43.37 21.63
CA GLU A 866 28.00 44.77 21.24
C GLU A 866 27.40 45.77 22.23
N GLU A 867 26.31 45.41 22.91
CA GLU A 867 25.61 46.32 23.83
C GLU A 867 25.61 45.82 25.27
N ILE A 868 25.21 44.57 25.55
CA ILE A 868 25.00 44.10 26.93
C ILE A 868 26.32 43.85 27.68
N MET A 869 27.21 43.02 27.14
CA MET A 869 28.46 42.65 27.80
C MET A 869 29.41 43.82 28.06
N PRO A 870 29.50 44.86 27.20
CA PRO A 870 30.23 46.08 27.53
C PRO A 870 29.71 46.77 28.81
N LEU A 871 28.39 46.80 29.04
CA LEU A 871 27.80 47.36 30.27
C LEU A 871 28.18 46.52 31.50
N VAL A 872 28.16 45.19 31.38
CA VAL A 872 28.58 44.26 32.44
C VAL A 872 30.04 44.49 32.79
N ARG A 873 30.94 44.54 31.80
CA ARG A 873 32.38 44.70 32.00
C ARG A 873 32.76 46.00 32.68
N ARG A 874 32.00 47.09 32.47
CA ARG A 874 32.24 48.37 33.18
C ARG A 874 32.07 48.24 34.69
N GLN A 875 31.21 47.32 35.15
CA GLN A 875 30.97 47.08 36.58
C GLN A 875 31.79 45.90 37.10
N ARG A 876 31.89 44.83 36.30
CA ARG A 876 32.52 43.56 36.64
C ARG A 876 33.32 42.99 35.46
N PRO A 877 34.61 43.39 35.32
CA PRO A 877 35.45 42.97 34.19
C PRO A 877 35.84 41.49 34.23
N ASP A 878 35.65 40.81 35.37
CA ASP A 878 35.92 39.38 35.56
C ASP A 878 34.81 38.46 35.04
N ILE A 879 33.62 38.98 34.75
CA ILE A 879 32.51 38.19 34.20
C ILE A 879 32.71 38.00 32.70
N GLY A 880 33.19 36.81 32.32
CA GLY A 880 33.29 36.37 30.93
C GLY A 880 31.96 35.84 30.36
N CYS A 881 31.85 35.83 29.04
CA CYS A 881 30.71 35.26 28.31
C CYS A 881 31.17 34.18 27.32
N VAL A 882 30.43 33.07 27.23
CA VAL A 882 30.64 32.01 26.23
C VAL A 882 29.44 31.97 25.30
N ILE A 883 29.67 31.98 24.00
CA ILE A 883 28.67 31.86 22.94
C ILE A 883 28.89 30.50 22.26
N ALA A 884 27.90 29.62 22.34
CA ALA A 884 28.00 28.26 21.82
C ALA A 884 26.73 27.81 21.07
N GLY A 885 26.93 26.93 20.08
CA GLY A 885 25.87 26.28 19.34
C GLY A 885 26.17 26.02 17.86
N ALA A 886 25.31 25.21 17.23
CA ALA A 886 25.46 24.75 15.86
C ALA A 886 25.24 25.86 14.81
N ASP A 887 25.75 25.63 13.59
CA ASP A 887 25.55 26.50 12.42
C ASP A 887 26.03 27.94 12.59
N MET A 888 27.01 28.17 13.48
CA MET A 888 27.52 29.50 13.81
C MET A 888 28.17 30.18 12.59
N PRO A 889 27.59 31.28 12.07
CA PRO A 889 28.11 31.98 10.90
C PRO A 889 29.34 32.80 11.27
N GLU A 890 30.16 33.14 10.26
CA GLU A 890 31.43 33.86 10.46
C GLU A 890 31.23 35.23 11.15
N ARG A 891 30.11 35.91 10.90
CA ARG A 891 29.77 37.16 11.60
C ARG A 891 29.65 36.99 13.12
N VAL A 892 29.17 35.84 13.60
CA VAL A 892 29.07 35.53 15.03
C VAL A 892 30.43 35.06 15.57
N ARG A 893 31.20 34.29 14.80
CA ARG A 893 32.56 33.89 15.21
C ARG A 893 33.47 35.09 15.45
N ARG A 894 33.33 36.14 14.62
CA ARG A 894 34.06 37.41 14.75
C ARG A 894 33.67 38.24 15.97
N LEU A 895 32.60 37.87 16.70
CA LEU A 895 32.26 38.50 18.00
C LEU A 895 33.22 38.08 19.12
N ALA A 896 34.07 37.06 18.89
CA ALA A 896 35.11 36.69 19.84
C ALA A 896 36.03 37.88 20.14
N ALA A 897 36.13 38.23 21.42
CA ALA A 897 36.90 39.38 21.91
C ALA A 897 37.38 39.08 23.35
N PRO A 898 38.36 39.80 23.91
CA PRO A 898 38.76 39.59 25.31
C PRO A 898 37.55 39.59 26.25
N GLY A 899 37.25 38.47 26.91
CA GLY A 899 36.07 38.30 27.78
C GLY A 899 34.79 37.77 27.11
N VAL A 900 34.79 37.52 25.79
CA VAL A 900 33.71 36.82 25.05
C VAL A 900 34.35 35.73 24.18
N GLU A 901 33.98 34.48 24.43
CA GLU A 901 34.47 33.32 23.69
C GLU A 901 33.38 32.78 22.77
N ALA A 902 33.69 32.54 21.48
CA ALA A 902 32.78 31.91 20.53
C ALA A 902 33.26 30.48 20.22
N VAL A 903 32.56 29.47 20.74
CA VAL A 903 33.02 28.06 20.74
C VAL A 903 32.46 27.26 19.55
N GLY A 904 31.36 27.71 18.93
CA GLY A 904 30.69 26.95 17.87
C GLY A 904 29.93 25.74 18.40
N HIS A 905 29.81 24.68 17.60
CA HIS A 905 29.05 23.47 17.97
C HIS A 905 29.71 22.72 19.13
N VAL A 906 28.92 22.36 20.14
CA VAL A 906 29.38 21.63 21.34
C VAL A 906 28.56 20.34 21.49
N ARG A 907 29.26 19.21 21.65
CA ARG A 907 28.63 17.87 21.74
C ARG A 907 27.85 17.65 23.03
N ASP A 908 28.30 18.25 24.14
CA ASP A 908 27.66 18.14 25.45
C ASP A 908 27.45 19.54 26.05
N CYS A 909 26.22 20.04 25.97
CA CYS A 909 25.84 21.32 26.57
C CYS A 909 25.86 21.27 28.11
N GLY A 910 25.70 20.09 28.71
CA GLY A 910 25.75 19.88 30.16
C GLY A 910 27.09 20.28 30.77
N ALA A 911 28.19 20.02 30.05
CA ALA A 911 29.54 20.43 30.45
C ALA A 911 29.74 21.96 30.41
N LEU A 912 28.98 22.70 29.61
CA LEU A 912 28.99 24.17 29.61
C LEU A 912 28.20 24.71 30.80
N PHE A 913 27.00 24.17 31.06
CA PHE A 913 26.20 24.53 32.23
C PHE A 913 26.92 24.26 33.58
N ASP A 914 27.85 23.31 33.62
CA ASP A 914 28.64 23.04 34.81
C ASP A 914 29.68 24.12 35.13
N LYS A 915 30.05 24.94 34.14
CA LYS A 915 31.08 25.98 34.28
C LYS A 915 30.52 27.36 34.56
N VAL A 916 29.28 27.65 34.14
CA VAL A 916 28.72 29.01 34.20
C VAL A 916 27.77 29.23 35.37
N ARG A 917 27.70 30.47 35.87
CA ARG A 917 26.72 30.84 36.91
C ARG A 917 25.36 31.16 36.32
N LEU A 918 25.35 31.77 35.14
CA LEU A 918 24.14 32.25 34.49
C LEU A 918 24.12 31.79 33.04
N ASN A 919 22.92 31.50 32.53
CA ASN A 919 22.63 31.47 31.11
C ASN A 919 21.96 32.79 30.72
N ILE A 920 22.04 33.18 29.45
CA ILE A 920 21.33 34.35 28.94
C ILE A 920 20.61 34.02 27.63
N ALA A 921 19.38 34.52 27.50
CA ALA A 921 18.57 34.46 26.29
C ALA A 921 18.01 35.86 25.96
N PRO A 922 18.82 36.76 25.39
CA PRO A 922 18.44 38.13 25.11
C PRO A 922 17.78 38.23 23.73
N LEU A 923 16.64 37.55 23.56
CA LEU A 923 15.96 37.47 22.25
C LEU A 923 15.07 38.69 22.04
N ARG A 924 15.31 39.48 20.99
CA ARG A 924 14.46 40.64 20.63
C ARG A 924 13.20 40.23 19.87
N PHE A 925 13.25 39.11 19.16
CA PHE A 925 12.13 38.51 18.44
C PHE A 925 12.20 36.97 18.49
N GLY A 926 11.09 36.32 18.13
CA GLY A 926 10.95 34.86 18.14
C GLY A 926 9.48 34.45 18.35
N ALA A 927 9.22 33.15 18.31
CA ALA A 927 7.95 32.52 18.64
C ALA A 927 8.23 31.20 19.38
N GLY A 928 7.19 30.50 19.83
CA GLY A 928 7.29 29.26 20.62
C GLY A 928 7.98 29.43 21.98
N ILE A 929 8.10 28.33 22.72
CA ILE A 929 8.93 28.29 23.93
C ILE A 929 10.36 27.84 23.60
N LYS A 930 11.33 28.30 24.38
CA LYS A 930 12.77 28.18 24.08
C LYS A 930 13.39 27.07 24.93
N GLY A 931 13.76 25.95 24.29
CA GLY A 931 14.38 24.81 24.97
C GLY A 931 15.64 25.17 25.78
N LYS A 932 16.47 26.10 25.29
CA LYS A 932 17.68 26.57 26.00
C LYS A 932 17.41 27.17 27.38
N VAL A 933 16.21 27.72 27.61
CA VAL A 933 15.81 28.23 28.93
C VAL A 933 15.48 27.04 29.82
N LEU A 934 14.67 26.09 29.33
CA LEU A 934 14.33 24.87 30.06
C LEU A 934 15.55 24.02 30.42
N ASP A 935 16.48 23.83 29.47
CA ASP A 935 17.72 23.07 29.67
C ASP A 935 18.60 23.71 30.75
N SER A 936 18.68 25.05 30.76
CA SER A 936 19.40 25.81 31.79
C SER A 936 18.80 25.60 33.18
N LEU A 937 17.47 25.69 33.29
CA LEU A 937 16.75 25.46 34.55
C LEU A 937 16.90 24.00 35.02
N ALA A 938 16.86 23.03 34.10
CA ALA A 938 17.07 21.63 34.40
C ALA A 938 18.51 21.33 34.87
N ALA A 939 19.48 22.12 34.43
CA ALA A 939 20.89 22.07 34.86
C ALA A 939 21.20 22.90 36.12
N GLY A 940 20.19 23.52 36.73
CA GLY A 940 20.35 24.35 37.92
C GLY A 940 21.16 25.61 37.66
N VAL A 941 20.98 26.21 36.48
CA VAL A 941 21.60 27.46 36.06
C VAL A 941 20.47 28.47 35.80
N PRO A 942 20.33 29.54 36.62
CA PRO A 942 19.38 30.61 36.35
C PRO A 942 19.63 31.26 34.98
N CYS A 943 18.55 31.61 34.29
CA CYS A 943 18.62 32.22 32.96
C CYS A 943 18.15 33.68 33.02
N VAL A 944 19.01 34.60 32.61
CA VAL A 944 18.63 36.00 32.35
C VAL A 944 17.96 36.06 30.98
N THR A 945 16.79 36.69 30.87
CA THR A 945 15.93 36.55 29.68
C THR A 945 15.28 37.87 29.28
N THR A 946 14.86 37.97 28.02
CA THR A 946 13.84 38.96 27.61
C THR A 946 12.44 38.38 27.80
N HIS A 947 11.40 39.23 27.80
CA HIS A 947 10.01 38.74 27.88
C HIS A 947 9.67 37.84 26.68
N VAL A 948 10.24 38.13 25.51
CA VAL A 948 10.10 37.28 24.31
C VAL A 948 10.69 35.88 24.53
N ALA A 949 11.77 35.74 25.32
CA ALA A 949 12.42 34.46 25.55
C ALA A 949 11.65 33.55 26.53
N THR A 950 10.82 34.11 27.41
CA THR A 950 10.02 33.38 28.40
C THR A 950 8.52 33.33 28.08
N GLU A 951 8.11 33.99 27.00
CA GLU A 951 6.75 34.00 26.48
C GLU A 951 6.19 32.57 26.36
N GLY A 952 5.01 32.34 26.93
CA GLY A 952 4.31 31.05 26.85
C GLY A 952 4.77 29.98 27.84
N MET A 953 5.79 30.21 28.68
CA MET A 953 6.33 29.22 29.63
C MET A 953 5.67 29.23 31.02
N GLU A 954 4.91 30.29 31.35
CA GLU A 954 4.28 30.48 32.68
C GLU A 954 5.26 30.29 33.85
N LEU A 955 6.41 30.96 33.80
CA LEU A 955 7.46 30.82 34.81
C LEU A 955 6.99 31.26 36.21
N PRO A 956 7.42 30.57 37.28
CA PRO A 956 7.23 31.04 38.66
C PRO A 956 7.84 32.43 38.87
N ALA A 957 7.25 33.24 39.75
CA ALA A 957 7.70 34.60 40.04
C ALA A 957 9.21 34.70 40.31
N ALA A 958 9.76 33.76 41.09
CA ALA A 958 11.19 33.70 41.41
C ALA A 958 12.11 33.58 40.17
N LEU A 959 11.61 33.04 39.05
CA LEU A 959 12.34 32.96 37.79
C LEU A 959 12.04 34.15 36.87
N ALA A 960 10.80 34.65 36.91
CA ALA A 960 10.37 35.83 36.14
C ALA A 960 11.12 37.11 36.56
N ASP A 961 11.61 37.18 37.81
CA ASP A 961 12.44 38.29 38.30
C ASP A 961 13.75 38.49 37.49
N ALA A 962 14.19 37.48 36.73
CA ALA A 962 15.38 37.57 35.86
C ALA A 962 15.05 37.93 34.40
N THR A 963 13.98 38.70 34.18
CA THR A 963 13.54 39.13 32.85
C THR A 963 13.68 40.64 32.65
N GLY A 964 14.22 41.07 31.50
CA GLY A 964 14.31 42.49 31.11
C GLY A 964 14.50 42.66 29.59
N ASP A 965 14.00 43.77 29.04
CA ASP A 965 13.98 43.99 27.57
C ASP A 965 14.98 45.04 27.07
N THR A 966 15.76 45.67 27.94
CA THR A 966 16.81 46.62 27.56
C THR A 966 18.20 46.10 27.90
N ALA A 967 19.22 46.60 27.21
CA ALA A 967 20.59 46.18 27.44
C ALA A 967 21.05 46.51 28.88
N GLU A 968 20.63 47.66 29.42
CA GLU A 968 20.92 48.09 30.79
C GLU A 968 20.25 47.18 31.82
N ALA A 969 18.98 46.83 31.61
CA ALA A 969 18.25 45.94 32.51
C ALA A 969 18.89 44.55 32.54
N LEU A 970 19.20 43.99 31.36
CA LEU A 970 19.84 42.69 31.24
C LEU A 970 21.25 42.69 31.86
N ALA A 971 22.06 43.73 31.62
CA ALA A 971 23.38 43.86 32.22
C ALA A 971 23.32 43.99 33.76
N ALA A 972 22.37 44.76 34.29
CA ALA A 972 22.17 44.89 35.73
C ALA A 972 21.76 43.55 36.36
N LEU A 973 20.87 42.79 35.72
CA LEU A 973 20.47 41.46 36.16
C LEU A 973 21.65 40.48 36.15
N ILE A 974 22.49 40.47 35.11
CA ILE A 974 23.70 39.65 35.05
C ILE A 974 24.60 39.95 36.25
N VAL A 975 24.93 41.23 36.48
CA VAL A 975 25.83 41.62 37.58
C VAL A 975 25.24 41.24 38.93
N SER A 976 23.97 41.57 39.19
CA SER A 976 23.30 41.29 40.46
C SER A 976 23.23 39.79 40.76
N LEU A 977 22.82 38.97 39.79
CA LEU A 977 22.63 37.52 39.99
C LEU A 977 23.95 36.75 40.00
N HIS A 978 25.01 37.30 39.43
CA HIS A 978 26.34 36.68 39.47
C HIS A 978 26.97 36.73 40.87
N ASP A 979 26.58 37.71 41.68
CA ASP A 979 27.11 37.95 43.03
C ASP A 979 26.23 37.41 44.16
N ASP A 980 24.94 37.25 43.90
CA ASP A 980 23.99 36.79 44.90
C ASP A 980 23.79 35.27 44.87
N SER A 981 24.62 34.56 45.63
CA SER A 981 24.53 33.10 45.79
C SER A 981 23.21 32.64 46.41
N THR A 982 22.53 33.49 47.19
CA THR A 982 21.26 33.14 47.84
C THR A 982 20.12 33.17 46.84
N THR A 983 20.02 34.25 46.06
CA THR A 983 19.03 34.34 44.97
C THR A 983 19.30 33.29 43.91
N HIS A 984 20.57 33.03 43.57
CA HIS A 984 20.94 31.95 42.66
C HIS A 984 20.42 30.58 43.11
N ALA A 985 20.68 30.19 44.36
CA ALA A 985 20.20 28.92 44.92
C ALA A 985 18.66 28.82 44.95
N ARG A 986 17.98 29.93 45.25
CA ARG A 986 16.50 30.01 45.20
C ARG A 986 15.98 29.77 43.78
N MET A 987 16.61 30.38 42.78
CA MET A 987 16.24 30.22 41.37
C MET A 987 16.58 28.82 40.83
N ASP A 988 17.72 28.23 41.21
CA ASP A 988 18.04 26.83 40.91
C ASP A 988 16.92 25.89 41.41
N HIS A 989 16.59 25.99 42.70
CA HIS A 989 15.55 25.14 43.28
C HIS A 989 14.18 25.35 42.60
N ALA A 990 13.79 26.60 42.35
CA ALA A 990 12.55 26.93 41.65
C ALA A 990 12.54 26.38 40.21
N GLY A 991 13.64 26.52 39.47
CA GLY A 991 13.80 26.02 38.10
C GLY A 991 13.68 24.50 38.02
N ARG A 992 14.47 23.77 38.81
CA ARG A 992 14.40 22.29 38.83
C ARG A 992 13.07 21.75 39.33
N ARG A 993 12.36 22.50 40.20
CA ARG A 993 11.01 22.16 40.64
C ARG A 993 10.01 22.35 39.50
N PHE A 994 10.04 23.51 38.83
CA PHE A 994 9.21 23.81 37.67
C PHE A 994 9.33 22.74 36.58
N ILE A 995 10.55 22.32 36.23
CA ILE A 995 10.77 21.27 35.23
C ILE A 995 10.15 19.92 35.67
N ARG A 996 10.29 19.53 36.95
CA ARG A 996 9.67 18.29 37.47
C ARG A 996 8.14 18.35 37.48
N GLU A 997 7.57 19.51 37.75
CA GLU A 997 6.11 19.67 37.86
C GLU A 997 5.43 19.79 36.49
N ARG A 998 6.12 20.29 35.45
CA ARG A 998 5.50 20.56 34.13
C ARG A 998 6.12 19.85 32.93
N HIS A 999 7.36 19.40 33.04
CA HIS A 999 8.12 18.79 31.94
C HIS A 999 8.60 17.38 32.28
N ASP A 1000 7.97 16.71 33.24
CA ASP A 1000 8.21 15.29 33.49
C ASP A 1000 7.52 14.42 32.43
N ARG A 1001 8.10 13.26 32.11
CA ARG A 1001 7.54 12.34 31.10
C ARG A 1001 6.11 11.91 31.41
N ALA A 1002 5.79 11.67 32.68
CA ALA A 1002 4.45 11.28 33.09
C ALA A 1002 3.42 12.40 32.84
N VAL A 1003 3.80 13.65 33.17
CA VAL A 1003 2.97 14.83 32.95
C VAL A 1003 2.73 15.07 31.46
N VAL A 1004 3.75 14.88 30.63
CA VAL A 1004 3.61 14.97 29.16
C VAL A 1004 2.63 13.92 28.64
N ALA A 1005 2.75 12.66 29.08
CA ALA A 1005 1.85 11.59 28.64
C ALA A 1005 0.40 11.84 29.08
N GLU A 1006 0.18 12.30 30.32
CA GLU A 1006 -1.15 12.65 30.85
C GLU A 1006 -1.77 13.83 30.08
N THR A 1007 -0.99 14.89 29.84
CA THR A 1007 -1.46 16.08 29.13
C THR A 1007 -1.76 15.75 27.66
N LEU A 1008 -0.90 14.96 27.02
CA LEU A 1008 -1.09 14.50 25.65
C LEU A 1008 -2.32 13.58 25.54
N GLY A 1009 -2.51 12.65 26.48
CA GLY A 1009 -3.70 11.79 26.54
C GLY A 1009 -4.99 12.58 26.72
N SER A 1010 -4.97 13.62 27.57
CA SER A 1010 -6.11 14.52 27.77
C SER A 1010 -6.49 15.28 26.49
N ALA A 1011 -5.50 15.69 25.68
CA ALA A 1011 -5.73 16.32 24.39
C ALA A 1011 -6.43 15.37 23.37
N PHE A 1012 -6.39 14.07 23.62
CA PHE A 1012 -7.03 13.06 22.77
C PHE A 1012 -8.41 12.62 23.29
N GLY A 1013 -8.88 13.13 24.43
CA GLY A 1013 -10.17 12.79 25.04
C GLY A 1013 -10.31 11.30 25.42
N ASN A 1014 -11.39 10.93 26.12
CA ASN A 1014 -11.72 9.54 26.50
C ASN A 1014 -12.06 8.62 25.30
N HIS A 1015 -11.51 8.88 24.11
CA HIS A 1015 -11.67 8.03 22.93
C HIS A 1015 -11.08 6.63 23.12
N ILE A 1016 -10.05 6.51 23.98
CA ILE A 1016 -9.49 5.22 24.38
C ILE A 1016 -10.52 4.43 25.22
N GLU A 1017 -11.23 5.07 26.15
CA GLU A 1017 -12.26 4.41 26.97
C GLU A 1017 -13.54 4.09 26.18
N ASN A 1018 -14.03 5.01 25.35
CA ASN A 1018 -15.24 4.79 24.54
C ASN A 1018 -15.04 3.74 23.43
N ARG A 1019 -13.82 3.55 22.93
CA ARG A 1019 -13.51 2.42 22.03
C ARG A 1019 -13.13 1.16 22.77
N GLN A 1020 -12.62 1.19 24.01
CA GLN A 1020 -12.35 -0.03 24.78
C GLN A 1020 -13.64 -0.62 25.39
N ALA A 1021 -14.64 0.21 25.68
CA ALA A 1021 -15.93 -0.19 26.28
C ALA A 1021 -17.01 -0.59 25.25
N GLY A 1022 -16.79 -0.37 23.95
CA GLY A 1022 -17.74 -0.64 22.87
C GLY A 1022 -17.49 -1.95 22.13
#